data_AF-A0A7M1SS79-F1
#
_entry.id   AF-A0A7M1SS79-F1
#
_cell.length_a   1.000
_cell.length_b   1.000
_cell.length_c   1.000
_cell.angle_alpha   90.00
_cell.angle_beta   90.00
_cell.angle_gamma   90.00
#
_symmetry.space_group_name_H-M   'P 1'
#
loop_
_entity.id
_entity.type
_entity.pdbx_description
1 polymer ?
#
loop_
_entity_poly.entity_id
_entity_poly.type
_entity_poly.pdbx_seq_one_letter_code
_entity_poly.pdbx_strand_id
1 'polypeptide(L)'
;MSVRDEETPEPDEGTDPEQAQTGAEPGDGASDQPAEALPDDQSEPEGEFEPESESEPEPEPESDGTEPDPEVEAAPEPELDPEGEPEGEGEPEPEFDSDIGSEPETDPASEPEPEPAPAPDSEPDPEPEPQPDRDADISADEPETIVLPAQPDPTPDETDVTPTKKKRRRGRRAVLIAAGALVLLGGGYVAGAWYLGDRVPGDTTVAGVNISGLPIDEAERVLTEGLAEETTAPVDVSFGQITAEVDPTSAGLALDTAATVDSVTGFTLDPRRVFGHLFGMGEQPPVLDVDDEALTGALRGLAENLDEPPVEGAIDFTDGEPVITEPVDGTGLDVDGAAEVLAEEWLTADGTVELPATVLTPTIDDAVIEDAMTTQVEPMLSGPVTVEVNGETTELSAAEVAAAAAMQADGSTLTLVLDGEPLANLITERVPSVGESPQDAQIVLEGGEPTIIPAVTGTGLDPAELADAVASAAVASDAEERTAAVELAQTEPEFSTEDAEALGVTEVIGTYRTPYPSDPVRTENLIAGTSHINGTLLKPDEQFSLLEALRPISTANGYTVSGVVVNGFHSDAIGGGLSQVSTTTFNAAYESGLTDITHQPHSRWFSRYPEGREATVFDPSIDMVFENNTGYGVLIQAYVTDSHVVVTMWGTDVFDVNIDVSGRYNFTQPQTLYNPDPQCHAEPGGQQGFSVTVSRTVTRDGEVVEDDSYSHTYSPWNRVICGEEPTEEPSEDSSED
;
A
#
# COMPACT_ATOMS: atom_id res chain seq x y z
N MET A 1 -29.29 15.39 -63.25
CA MET A 1 -30.48 15.93 -63.98
C MET A 1 -31.63 16.01 -62.98
N SER A 2 -32.32 17.16 -62.93
CA SER A 2 -33.53 17.51 -62.16
C SER A 2 -34.15 16.55 -61.13
N VAL A 3 -34.06 16.93 -59.85
CA VAL A 3 -35.17 17.39 -58.96
C VAL A 3 -36.55 16.74 -59.11
N ARG A 4 -37.01 16.09 -58.03
CA ARG A 4 -38.28 16.31 -57.26
C ARG A 4 -38.35 15.24 -56.15
N ASP A 5 -38.51 15.53 -54.86
CA ASP A 5 -39.47 16.34 -54.09
C ASP A 5 -40.79 15.64 -53.74
N GLU A 6 -41.24 15.89 -52.49
CA GLU A 6 -42.55 15.63 -51.86
C GLU A 6 -42.98 14.18 -51.61
N GLU A 7 -43.78 13.85 -50.57
CA GLU A 7 -43.89 14.32 -49.17
C GLU A 7 -44.76 13.28 -48.40
N THR A 8 -44.80 13.35 -47.07
CA THR A 8 -45.57 12.48 -46.15
C THR A 8 -47.11 12.60 -46.37
N PRO A 9 -47.94 11.66 -45.84
CA PRO A 9 -48.47 11.88 -44.48
C PRO A 9 -48.85 10.61 -43.65
N GLU A 10 -48.72 10.70 -42.32
CA GLU A 10 -49.56 9.95 -41.36
C GLU A 10 -50.92 10.66 -41.19
N PRO A 11 -51.97 9.98 -40.67
CA PRO A 11 -52.34 10.27 -39.27
C PRO A 11 -53.06 9.15 -38.46
N ASP A 12 -52.63 8.99 -37.20
CA ASP A 12 -53.41 9.20 -35.95
C ASP A 12 -54.49 8.18 -35.41
N GLU A 13 -54.66 8.26 -34.08
CA GLU A 13 -55.74 7.83 -33.15
C GLU A 13 -55.88 6.38 -32.62
N GLY A 14 -55.52 6.21 -31.33
CA GLY A 14 -56.29 5.46 -30.29
C GLY A 14 -56.13 3.92 -30.21
N THR A 15 -56.27 3.25 -29.05
CA THR A 15 -56.75 3.67 -27.71
C THR A 15 -56.35 2.63 -26.65
N ASP A 16 -55.98 3.07 -25.44
CA ASP A 16 -55.90 2.28 -24.19
C ASP A 16 -57.23 2.45 -23.38
N PRO A 17 -57.49 1.88 -22.18
CA PRO A 17 -56.86 0.74 -21.47
C PRO A 17 -57.89 -0.26 -20.87
N GLU A 18 -57.43 -1.32 -20.17
CA GLU A 18 -58.27 -2.02 -19.17
C GLU A 18 -57.52 -2.35 -17.86
N GLN A 19 -58.12 -1.91 -16.74
CA GLN A 19 -57.78 -2.16 -15.33
C GLN A 19 -58.74 -3.25 -14.77
N ALA A 20 -58.60 -3.90 -13.60
CA ALA A 20 -57.54 -4.15 -12.59
C ALA A 20 -58.21 -4.96 -11.42
N GLN A 21 -57.55 -5.04 -10.24
CA GLN A 21 -58.12 -5.33 -8.89
C GLN A 21 -58.50 -6.79 -8.55
N THR A 22 -58.51 -7.32 -7.30
CA THR A 22 -58.05 -6.98 -5.91
C THR A 22 -58.12 -8.29 -5.07
N GLY A 23 -57.58 -8.49 -3.85
CA GLY A 23 -56.73 -7.71 -2.92
C GLY A 23 -56.66 -8.35 -1.48
N ALA A 24 -55.91 -7.73 -0.56
CA ALA A 24 -55.97 -7.75 0.93
C ALA A 24 -55.68 -9.03 1.82
N GLU A 25 -54.49 -9.04 2.47
CA GLU A 25 -54.19 -9.06 3.96
C GLU A 25 -54.88 -10.01 5.00
N PRO A 26 -54.34 -10.19 6.24
CA PRO A 26 -52.96 -10.09 6.81
C PRO A 26 -52.56 -11.24 7.82
N GLY A 27 -51.34 -11.22 8.43
CA GLY A 27 -51.09 -11.94 9.72
C GLY A 27 -49.65 -12.34 10.16
N ASP A 28 -49.07 -11.58 11.11
CA ASP A 28 -48.16 -11.90 12.26
C ASP A 28 -46.94 -12.87 12.24
N GLY A 29 -45.85 -12.41 12.89
CA GLY A 29 -44.79 -13.20 13.57
C GLY A 29 -43.35 -13.04 12.99
N ALA A 30 -42.38 -12.25 13.48
CA ALA A 30 -41.96 -11.71 14.80
C ALA A 30 -40.72 -12.42 15.40
N SER A 31 -39.52 -11.89 15.11
CA SER A 31 -38.35 -11.80 16.02
C SER A 31 -37.21 -11.02 15.34
N ASP A 32 -36.32 -10.27 15.97
CA ASP A 32 -36.20 -9.52 17.24
C ASP A 32 -34.71 -9.13 17.31
N GLN A 33 -34.36 -7.84 17.20
CA GLN A 33 -33.19 -7.20 17.85
C GLN A 33 -33.20 -5.67 17.60
N PRO A 34 -32.67 -4.85 18.54
CA PRO A 34 -33.02 -3.44 18.64
C PRO A 34 -31.98 -2.47 18.06
N ALA A 35 -32.43 -1.25 17.78
CA ALA A 35 -31.57 -0.06 17.74
C ALA A 35 -31.41 0.50 19.17
N GLU A 36 -30.18 0.81 19.59
CA GLU A 36 -29.92 1.53 20.84
C GLU A 36 -29.60 3.01 20.59
N ALA A 37 -29.90 3.82 21.59
CA ALA A 37 -29.85 5.27 21.53
C ALA A 37 -28.71 5.84 22.39
N LEU A 38 -28.41 7.11 22.14
CA LEU A 38 -27.51 7.97 22.93
C LEU A 38 -27.81 7.93 24.44
N PRO A 39 -26.78 8.04 25.29
CA PRO A 39 -26.89 8.61 26.62
C PRO A 39 -26.19 9.97 26.73
N ASP A 40 -26.97 11.02 26.98
CA ASP A 40 -26.51 12.16 27.80
C ASP A 40 -26.39 11.68 29.26
N ASP A 41 -25.35 12.09 30.01
CA ASP A 41 -25.51 13.01 31.17
C ASP A 41 -24.17 13.34 31.90
N GLN A 42 -23.92 14.65 32.13
CA GLN A 42 -23.12 15.31 33.20
C GLN A 42 -21.82 14.64 33.73
N SER A 43 -20.64 15.29 33.75
CA SER A 43 -20.35 16.58 34.43
C SER A 43 -18.84 16.93 34.37
N GLU A 44 -18.52 18.23 34.52
CA GLU A 44 -17.14 18.79 34.48
C GLU A 44 -16.26 18.39 35.69
N PRO A 45 -14.93 18.57 35.58
CA PRO A 45 -14.38 19.75 36.25
C PRO A 45 -13.34 20.55 35.45
N GLU A 46 -13.26 21.83 35.79
CA GLU A 46 -12.27 22.81 35.30
C GLU A 46 -10.82 22.39 35.64
N GLY A 47 -9.89 22.65 34.72
CA GLY A 47 -8.46 22.44 34.90
C GLY A 47 -7.64 23.47 34.14
N GLU A 48 -7.22 24.53 34.83
CA GLU A 48 -6.34 25.57 34.31
C GLU A 48 -4.96 24.97 33.94
N PHE A 49 -4.46 25.25 32.73
CA PHE A 49 -3.06 25.02 32.37
C PHE A 49 -2.48 26.29 31.73
N GLU A 50 -1.60 26.94 32.49
CA GLU A 50 -0.76 28.03 32.00
C GLU A 50 0.36 27.46 31.10
N PRO A 51 0.72 28.09 29.97
CA PRO A 51 1.94 27.75 29.24
C PRO A 51 3.16 28.35 29.96
N GLU A 52 4.12 27.49 30.32
CA GLU A 52 5.37 27.94 30.94
C GLU A 52 6.24 28.75 29.97
N SER A 53 6.88 29.80 30.50
CA SER A 53 7.78 30.68 29.76
C SER A 53 9.18 30.07 29.66
N GLU A 54 9.65 29.73 28.45
CA GLU A 54 11.08 29.48 28.20
C GLU A 54 11.84 30.75 27.79
N SER A 55 13.11 30.79 28.18
CA SER A 55 13.86 32.02 28.44
C SER A 55 14.79 32.47 27.31
N GLU A 56 14.92 33.80 27.16
CA GLU A 56 15.97 34.47 26.39
C GLU A 56 17.40 34.10 26.88
N PRO A 57 18.40 34.00 25.97
CA PRO A 57 19.81 34.10 26.32
C PRO A 57 20.35 35.54 26.17
N GLU A 58 21.04 36.05 27.20
CA GLU A 58 21.70 37.37 27.19
C GLU A 58 22.90 37.45 26.22
N PRO A 59 23.24 38.66 25.69
CA PRO A 59 24.37 38.88 24.78
C PRO A 59 25.66 39.35 25.49
N GLU A 60 26.83 39.22 24.85
CA GLU A 60 28.05 40.05 25.02
C GLU A 60 29.15 39.59 24.02
N PRO A 61 30.19 40.42 23.68
CA PRO A 61 30.31 41.87 23.76
C PRO A 61 30.87 42.54 22.47
N GLU A 62 31.01 43.87 22.52
CA GLU A 62 31.41 44.76 21.41
C GLU A 62 32.89 44.67 20.96
N SER A 63 33.17 45.17 19.74
CA SER A 63 34.51 45.62 19.35
C SER A 63 34.51 46.96 18.61
N ASP A 64 35.21 47.93 19.20
CA ASP A 64 35.56 49.29 18.74
C ASP A 64 35.34 49.65 17.25
N GLY A 65 34.63 50.76 17.04
CA GLY A 65 34.37 51.32 15.72
C GLY A 65 35.50 52.14 15.07
N THR A 66 35.19 52.67 13.89
CA THR A 66 35.79 53.87 13.29
C THR A 66 34.88 54.41 12.18
N GLU A 67 34.38 55.62 12.37
CA GLU A 67 34.00 56.56 11.30
C GLU A 67 35.15 57.60 11.15
N PRO A 68 35.33 58.31 10.01
CA PRO A 68 34.25 58.83 9.17
C PRO A 68 34.43 58.84 7.64
N ASP A 69 33.33 59.24 7.00
CA ASP A 69 33.10 59.83 5.66
C ASP A 69 34.31 60.54 4.96
N PRO A 70 34.33 60.60 3.61
CA PRO A 70 33.67 61.75 2.96
C PRO A 70 33.01 61.56 1.58
N GLU A 71 32.00 62.42 1.35
CA GLU A 71 31.41 62.91 0.09
C GLU A 71 32.25 62.77 -1.21
N VAL A 72 31.65 62.20 -2.26
CA VAL A 72 31.84 62.65 -3.67
C VAL A 72 30.53 62.52 -4.45
N GLU A 73 30.19 63.56 -5.21
CA GLU A 73 28.98 63.69 -6.03
C GLU A 73 28.94 62.75 -7.26
N ALA A 74 27.73 62.37 -7.70
CA ALA A 74 27.46 61.84 -9.04
C ALA A 74 26.35 62.65 -9.74
N ALA A 75 26.50 62.87 -11.04
CA ALA A 75 25.80 63.88 -11.83
C ALA A 75 24.44 63.39 -12.42
N PRO A 76 23.52 64.30 -12.81
CA PRO A 76 22.20 63.94 -13.33
C PRO A 76 22.21 63.42 -14.77
N GLU A 77 21.17 62.66 -15.08
CA GLU A 77 20.87 62.08 -16.39
C GLU A 77 20.48 63.14 -17.45
N PRO A 78 20.73 62.91 -18.74
CA PRO A 78 20.31 63.80 -19.81
C PRO A 78 18.92 63.46 -20.37
N GLU A 79 18.01 64.45 -20.37
CA GLU A 79 16.77 64.42 -21.15
C GLU A 79 17.06 64.42 -22.67
N LEU A 80 16.25 63.70 -23.46
CA LEU A 80 16.19 63.84 -24.91
C LEU A 80 14.73 63.85 -25.39
N ASP A 81 14.36 64.93 -26.09
CA ASP A 81 13.05 65.15 -26.71
C ASP A 81 12.81 64.25 -27.96
N PRO A 82 11.54 64.00 -28.34
CA PRO A 82 11.18 63.16 -29.49
C PRO A 82 10.89 63.96 -30.78
N GLU A 83 11.42 63.51 -31.93
CA GLU A 83 10.91 63.89 -33.26
C GLU A 83 11.08 62.75 -34.29
N GLY A 84 10.07 62.51 -35.12
CA GLY A 84 10.25 61.97 -36.48
C GLY A 84 9.50 60.68 -36.87
N GLU A 85 8.26 60.81 -37.35
CA GLU A 85 7.68 59.85 -38.31
C GLU A 85 8.44 59.91 -39.66
N PRO A 86 8.34 58.87 -40.50
CA PRO A 86 7.54 59.09 -41.72
C PRO A 86 6.65 57.91 -42.17
N GLU A 87 5.73 58.23 -43.07
CA GLU A 87 4.73 57.35 -43.70
C GLU A 87 5.34 56.25 -44.61
N GLY A 88 4.55 55.22 -44.94
CA GLY A 88 5.03 54.00 -45.60
C GLY A 88 4.67 53.80 -47.09
N GLU A 89 5.18 52.69 -47.62
CA GLU A 89 4.79 51.97 -48.86
C GLU A 89 4.96 50.48 -48.47
N GLY A 90 4.18 49.47 -48.86
CA GLY A 90 3.52 49.21 -50.13
C GLY A 90 3.85 47.75 -50.52
N GLU A 91 2.85 46.87 -50.52
CA GLU A 91 2.84 45.45 -50.97
C GLU A 91 3.59 45.18 -52.31
N PRO A 92 4.09 43.94 -52.61
CA PRO A 92 3.23 42.75 -52.66
C PRO A 92 3.82 41.34 -52.39
N GLU A 93 2.88 40.39 -52.29
CA GLU A 93 3.05 38.93 -52.34
C GLU A 93 3.66 38.41 -53.66
N PRO A 94 4.10 37.13 -53.67
CA PRO A 94 4.14 36.30 -54.86
C PRO A 94 3.26 35.04 -54.73
N GLU A 95 2.17 34.95 -55.49
CA GLU A 95 1.61 33.65 -55.89
C GLU A 95 2.61 32.91 -56.78
N PHE A 96 2.77 31.58 -56.64
CA PHE A 96 3.10 30.72 -57.78
C PHE A 96 2.66 29.25 -57.59
N ASP A 97 1.48 28.99 -58.14
CA ASP A 97 1.05 27.85 -58.97
C ASP A 97 1.54 26.40 -58.73
N SER A 98 0.57 25.52 -58.95
CA SER A 98 0.61 24.06 -58.99
C SER A 98 1.55 23.44 -60.07
N ASP A 99 1.98 22.19 -59.89
CA ASP A 99 1.40 20.99 -60.56
C ASP A 99 2.38 19.76 -60.54
N ILE A 100 1.82 18.54 -60.74
CA ILE A 100 2.45 17.24 -61.12
C ILE A 100 2.99 16.28 -60.03
N GLY A 101 2.39 15.07 -59.99
CA GLY A 101 3.08 13.79 -59.72
C GLY A 101 2.56 12.99 -58.50
N SER A 102 1.36 12.42 -58.52
CA SER A 102 1.05 11.07 -59.07
C SER A 102 1.79 9.90 -58.37
N GLU A 103 1.01 9.09 -57.68
CA GLU A 103 1.37 7.91 -56.87
C GLU A 103 2.04 6.76 -57.66
N PRO A 104 2.50 5.72 -56.96
CA PRO A 104 1.89 4.42 -57.22
C PRO A 104 1.36 3.71 -55.97
N GLU A 105 0.20 3.07 -56.15
CA GLU A 105 -0.48 2.19 -55.19
C GLU A 105 0.36 0.94 -54.85
N THR A 106 0.26 0.48 -53.60
CA THR A 106 0.57 -0.92 -53.22
C THR A 106 -0.52 -1.47 -52.30
N ASP A 107 -1.07 -2.63 -52.68
CA ASP A 107 -2.15 -3.35 -51.98
C ASP A 107 -1.83 -3.73 -50.52
N PRO A 108 -2.85 -3.90 -49.65
CA PRO A 108 -2.68 -4.18 -48.23
C PRO A 108 -2.27 -5.63 -47.94
N ALA A 109 -1.36 -5.81 -46.97
CA ALA A 109 -0.93 -7.12 -46.47
C ALA A 109 -1.61 -7.44 -45.12
N SER A 110 -2.66 -8.25 -45.23
CA SER A 110 -3.35 -9.06 -44.20
C SER A 110 -2.82 -9.06 -42.75
N GLU A 111 -3.69 -8.67 -41.82
CA GLU A 111 -3.64 -9.04 -40.40
C GLU A 111 -3.65 -10.57 -40.20
N PRO A 112 -2.96 -11.10 -39.17
CA PRO A 112 -3.21 -12.43 -38.62
C PRO A 112 -4.16 -12.37 -37.41
N GLU A 113 -5.26 -13.14 -37.45
CA GLU A 113 -6.16 -13.36 -36.30
C GLU A 113 -5.46 -14.12 -35.14
N PRO A 114 -5.84 -13.92 -33.87
CA PRO A 114 -5.21 -14.55 -32.72
C PRO A 114 -5.57 -16.03 -32.54
N GLU A 115 -4.62 -16.87 -32.13
CA GLU A 115 -4.87 -18.27 -31.76
C GLU A 115 -5.48 -18.41 -30.34
N PRO A 116 -6.35 -19.40 -30.09
CA PRO A 116 -7.13 -19.50 -28.86
C PRO A 116 -6.44 -20.23 -27.71
N ALA A 117 -6.70 -19.78 -26.49
CA ALA A 117 -6.25 -20.44 -25.25
C ALA A 117 -6.91 -21.82 -25.02
N PRO A 118 -6.19 -22.82 -24.45
CA PRO A 118 -6.76 -24.09 -24.03
C PRO A 118 -7.38 -24.02 -22.62
N ALA A 119 -8.57 -24.61 -22.46
CA ALA A 119 -9.24 -24.85 -21.18
C ALA A 119 -8.84 -26.23 -20.59
N PRO A 120 -9.07 -26.50 -19.28
CA PRO A 120 -8.49 -27.65 -18.59
C PRO A 120 -9.33 -28.94 -18.70
N ASP A 121 -8.66 -30.09 -18.59
CA ASP A 121 -9.25 -31.42 -18.33
C ASP A 121 -8.41 -32.07 -17.20
N SER A 122 -8.98 -32.39 -16.03
CA SER A 122 -9.88 -33.54 -15.72
C SER A 122 -9.10 -34.77 -15.24
N GLU A 123 -9.47 -35.27 -14.04
CA GLU A 123 -8.85 -36.36 -13.27
C GLU A 123 -8.83 -37.73 -14.00
N PRO A 124 -8.02 -38.70 -13.52
CA PRO A 124 -8.68 -39.86 -12.89
C PRO A 124 -7.94 -40.58 -11.75
N ASP A 125 -8.75 -41.13 -10.84
CA ASP A 125 -8.48 -42.13 -9.78
C ASP A 125 -8.92 -43.55 -10.28
N PRO A 126 -8.74 -44.72 -9.59
CA PRO A 126 -7.79 -45.16 -8.56
C PRO A 126 -6.98 -46.46 -8.92
N GLU A 127 -6.05 -46.85 -8.03
CA GLU A 127 -5.58 -48.21 -7.59
C GLU A 127 -5.78 -49.50 -8.45
N PRO A 128 -4.81 -50.47 -8.47
CA PRO A 128 -4.56 -51.33 -7.27
C PRO A 128 -3.17 -51.98 -7.08
N GLU A 129 -2.89 -52.40 -5.83
CA GLU A 129 -1.83 -53.38 -5.46
C GLU A 129 -2.25 -54.88 -5.67
N PRO A 130 -1.57 -55.95 -5.17
CA PRO A 130 -0.23 -56.09 -4.55
C PRO A 130 0.63 -57.38 -4.88
N GLN A 131 1.88 -57.40 -4.37
CA GLN A 131 2.78 -58.56 -4.04
C GLN A 131 3.54 -59.34 -5.17
N PRO A 132 4.47 -60.29 -4.87
CA PRO A 132 5.88 -60.00 -4.57
C PRO A 132 6.95 -61.00 -5.15
N ASP A 133 8.24 -60.64 -5.16
CA ASP A 133 9.39 -61.58 -5.21
C ASP A 133 10.65 -60.86 -4.66
N ARG A 134 11.33 -61.26 -3.57
CA ARG A 134 12.27 -62.39 -3.34
C ARG A 134 13.58 -62.40 -4.15
N ASP A 135 14.68 -61.96 -3.51
CA ASP A 135 15.73 -62.80 -2.87
C ASP A 135 17.17 -62.22 -2.96
N ALA A 136 17.81 -62.00 -1.80
CA ALA A 136 19.26 -62.08 -1.48
C ALA A 136 20.27 -61.12 -2.20
N ASP A 137 21.49 -60.80 -1.70
CA ASP A 137 22.31 -61.33 -0.58
C ASP A 137 23.48 -60.35 -0.20
N ILE A 138 24.23 -60.64 0.88
CA ILE A 138 25.65 -60.26 1.21
C ILE A 138 26.00 -58.92 1.95
N SER A 139 26.57 -59.12 3.17
CA SER A 139 27.65 -58.41 3.93
C SER A 139 27.73 -56.86 4.04
N ALA A 140 27.83 -56.19 5.20
CA ALA A 140 28.60 -56.34 6.47
C ALA A 140 29.95 -55.57 6.53
N ASP A 141 30.07 -54.62 7.49
CA ASP A 141 31.24 -54.39 8.37
C ASP A 141 30.89 -53.46 9.58
N GLU A 142 31.82 -53.28 10.52
CA GLU A 142 31.74 -52.58 11.84
C GLU A 142 32.26 -51.10 11.76
N PRO A 143 32.55 -50.27 12.83
CA PRO A 143 32.69 -50.47 14.30
C PRO A 143 31.92 -49.40 15.14
N GLU A 144 32.20 -48.97 16.39
CA GLU A 144 33.22 -49.28 17.45
C GLU A 144 32.58 -49.18 18.87
N THR A 145 33.34 -48.90 19.96
CA THR A 145 32.87 -48.86 21.36
C THR A 145 33.83 -48.12 22.32
N ILE A 146 33.33 -47.46 23.38
CA ILE A 146 34.09 -46.90 24.52
C ILE A 146 33.26 -47.10 25.83
N VAL A 147 33.72 -47.29 27.07
CA VAL A 147 34.72 -48.16 27.76
C VAL A 147 34.72 -47.79 29.28
N LEU A 148 34.22 -48.71 30.15
CA LEU A 148 34.56 -49.02 31.59
C LEU A 148 34.59 -47.90 32.69
N PRO A 149 34.68 -48.19 34.03
CA PRO A 149 35.00 -49.45 34.77
C PRO A 149 33.95 -49.93 35.85
N ALA A 150 33.77 -51.21 36.23
CA ALA A 150 34.64 -52.22 36.90
C ALA A 150 34.95 -51.89 38.41
N GLN A 151 34.97 -52.76 39.45
CA GLN A 151 35.06 -54.23 39.74
C GLN A 151 34.65 -54.49 41.25
N PRO A 152 34.77 -55.67 41.96
CA PRO A 152 35.21 -57.04 41.61
C PRO A 152 34.36 -58.27 42.13
N ASP A 153 34.79 -59.44 41.64
CA ASP A 153 34.50 -60.87 41.96
C ASP A 153 34.87 -61.35 43.41
N PRO A 154 34.50 -62.59 43.89
CA PRO A 154 35.22 -63.81 43.45
C PRO A 154 34.52 -65.20 43.49
N THR A 155 34.68 -65.93 42.37
CA THR A 155 35.04 -67.36 42.21
C THR A 155 34.07 -68.50 42.64
N PRO A 156 33.89 -69.53 41.77
CA PRO A 156 33.25 -70.81 42.12
C PRO A 156 34.27 -71.86 42.59
N ASP A 157 33.79 -72.94 43.23
CA ASP A 157 34.53 -74.21 43.28
C ASP A 157 33.59 -75.43 43.13
N GLU A 158 34.18 -76.51 42.66
CA GLU A 158 33.56 -77.70 42.07
C GLU A 158 33.30 -78.79 43.12
N THR A 159 32.25 -79.64 42.96
CA THR A 159 32.28 -81.09 43.28
C THR A 159 30.98 -81.86 42.95
N ASP A 160 30.94 -82.41 41.73
CA ASP A 160 30.95 -83.86 41.43
C ASP A 160 29.81 -84.85 41.86
N VAL A 161 29.65 -85.87 41.01
CA VAL A 161 29.02 -87.22 41.16
C VAL A 161 27.49 -87.43 41.31
N THR A 162 26.76 -87.31 40.19
CA THR A 162 25.64 -88.20 39.74
C THR A 162 24.32 -88.37 40.52
N PRO A 163 23.24 -88.68 39.77
CA PRO A 163 22.23 -89.63 40.23
C PRO A 163 22.05 -90.82 39.27
N THR A 164 22.03 -92.04 39.81
CA THR A 164 21.78 -93.27 39.02
C THR A 164 20.28 -93.56 38.84
N LYS A 165 19.91 -94.04 37.63
CA LYS A 165 18.53 -94.39 37.26
C LYS A 165 17.89 -95.44 38.17
N LYS A 166 16.62 -95.25 38.55
CA LYS A 166 15.64 -96.37 38.68
C LYS A 166 14.18 -95.92 38.59
N LYS A 167 13.49 -96.35 37.50
CA LYS A 167 12.03 -96.29 37.37
C LYS A 167 11.36 -97.07 38.51
N ARG A 168 10.34 -96.51 39.16
CA ARG A 168 9.38 -97.29 39.97
C ARG A 168 7.95 -96.74 39.85
N ARG A 169 7.11 -97.43 39.07
CA ARG A 169 5.66 -97.17 38.99
C ARG A 169 4.99 -97.44 40.35
N ARG A 170 4.51 -96.40 41.04
CA ARG A 170 3.42 -96.44 42.04
C ARG A 170 2.99 -95.00 42.32
N GLY A 171 1.70 -94.67 42.16
CA GLY A 171 1.23 -93.30 42.46
C GLY A 171 0.05 -92.75 41.66
N ARG A 172 -0.60 -93.51 40.75
CA ARG A 172 -1.75 -93.02 39.95
C ARG A 172 -2.83 -92.31 40.79
N ARG A 173 -3.06 -92.71 42.05
CA ARG A 173 -4.00 -92.02 42.96
C ARG A 173 -3.50 -90.66 43.49
N ALA A 174 -2.21 -90.50 43.77
CA ALA A 174 -1.66 -89.21 44.19
C ALA A 174 -1.69 -88.20 43.04
N VAL A 175 -1.38 -88.65 41.82
CA VAL A 175 -1.52 -87.84 40.60
C VAL A 175 -2.99 -87.51 40.31
N LEU A 176 -3.93 -88.44 40.50
CA LEU A 176 -5.37 -88.17 40.35
C LEU A 176 -5.94 -87.23 41.43
N ILE A 177 -5.44 -87.28 42.66
CA ILE A 177 -5.86 -86.34 43.73
C ILE A 177 -5.27 -84.96 43.48
N ALA A 178 -3.99 -84.86 43.09
CA ALA A 178 -3.37 -83.59 42.70
C ALA A 178 -4.05 -82.98 41.46
N ALA A 179 -4.37 -83.80 40.45
CA ALA A 179 -5.12 -83.36 39.27
C ALA A 179 -6.56 -82.95 39.62
N GLY A 180 -7.25 -83.68 40.50
CA GLY A 180 -8.60 -83.29 40.97
C GLY A 180 -8.60 -82.00 41.78
N ALA A 181 -7.58 -81.77 42.61
CA ALA A 181 -7.38 -80.52 43.31
C ALA A 181 -7.05 -79.36 42.34
N LEU A 182 -6.21 -79.60 41.33
CA LEU A 182 -5.92 -78.62 40.26
C LEU A 182 -7.16 -78.28 39.43
N VAL A 183 -8.04 -79.24 39.12
CA VAL A 183 -9.30 -78.99 38.39
C VAL A 183 -10.30 -78.21 39.27
N LEU A 184 -10.36 -78.48 40.57
CA LEU A 184 -11.19 -77.69 41.49
C LEU A 184 -10.65 -76.28 41.74
N LEU A 185 -9.33 -76.11 41.86
CA LEU A 185 -8.69 -74.80 41.98
C LEU A 185 -8.80 -74.01 40.68
N GLY A 186 -8.57 -74.62 39.52
CA GLY A 186 -8.75 -74.01 38.21
C GLY A 186 -10.21 -73.65 37.93
N GLY A 187 -11.16 -74.54 38.26
CA GLY A 187 -12.59 -74.25 38.14
C GLY A 187 -13.06 -73.14 39.10
N GLY A 188 -12.54 -73.11 40.32
CA GLY A 188 -12.81 -72.04 41.28
C GLY A 188 -12.19 -70.70 40.87
N TYR A 189 -11.00 -70.73 40.27
CA TYR A 189 -10.33 -69.56 39.70
C TYR A 189 -11.11 -68.99 38.52
N VAL A 190 -11.53 -69.83 37.56
CA VAL A 190 -12.37 -69.42 36.42
C VAL A 190 -13.73 -68.86 36.89
N ALA A 191 -14.37 -69.49 37.88
CA ALA A 191 -15.62 -68.97 38.43
C ALA A 191 -15.45 -67.67 39.23
N GLY A 192 -14.31 -67.48 39.90
CA GLY A 192 -13.95 -66.24 40.58
C GLY A 192 -13.70 -65.10 39.59
N ALA A 193 -12.87 -65.35 38.56
CA ALA A 193 -12.64 -64.43 37.46
C ALA A 193 -13.93 -64.02 36.74
N TRP A 194 -14.86 -64.96 36.54
CA TRP A 194 -16.17 -64.66 35.94
C TRP A 194 -17.08 -63.82 36.84
N TYR A 195 -17.05 -64.04 38.16
CA TYR A 195 -17.86 -63.23 39.10
C TYR A 195 -17.28 -61.83 39.37
N LEU A 196 -15.97 -61.66 39.19
CA LEU A 196 -15.26 -60.40 39.45
C LEU A 196 -15.19 -59.47 38.23
N GLY A 197 -15.30 -59.99 37.00
CA GLY A 197 -15.17 -59.21 35.76
C GLY A 197 -16.24 -58.12 35.53
N ASP A 198 -17.41 -58.22 36.17
CA ASP A 198 -18.51 -57.25 36.03
C ASP A 198 -18.38 -56.01 36.94
N ARG A 199 -17.21 -55.80 37.58
CA ARG A 199 -16.93 -54.66 38.47
C ARG A 199 -15.48 -54.22 38.40
N VAL A 200 -15.23 -52.94 38.64
CA VAL A 200 -13.88 -52.42 38.86
C VAL A 200 -13.24 -53.11 40.07
N PRO A 201 -11.94 -53.45 40.04
CA PRO A 201 -11.17 -53.84 41.22
C PRO A 201 -11.30 -52.85 42.40
N GLY A 202 -10.91 -53.30 43.60
CA GLY A 202 -10.77 -52.38 44.73
C GLY A 202 -9.60 -51.43 44.52
N ASP A 203 -9.54 -50.35 45.31
CA ASP A 203 -8.41 -49.41 45.38
C ASP A 203 -7.89 -49.04 43.97
N THR A 204 -8.78 -48.50 43.14
CA THR A 204 -8.54 -48.14 41.74
C THR A 204 -8.99 -46.68 41.52
N THR A 205 -8.08 -45.86 41.00
CA THR A 205 -8.33 -44.46 40.61
C THR A 205 -7.90 -44.22 39.17
N VAL A 206 -8.51 -43.24 38.49
CA VAL A 206 -8.11 -42.74 37.18
C VAL A 206 -8.11 -41.22 37.26
N ALA A 207 -6.98 -40.58 36.96
CA ALA A 207 -6.80 -39.12 37.08
C ALA A 207 -7.40 -38.56 38.41
N GLY A 208 -7.03 -39.16 39.55
CA GLY A 208 -7.56 -38.79 40.87
C GLY A 208 -9.00 -39.26 41.20
N VAL A 209 -9.84 -39.59 40.23
CA VAL A 209 -11.23 -40.04 40.45
C VAL A 209 -11.29 -41.51 40.89
N ASN A 210 -12.02 -41.80 41.96
CA ASN A 210 -12.10 -43.14 42.55
C ASN A 210 -13.31 -43.95 42.05
N ILE A 211 -13.04 -45.01 41.29
CA ILE A 211 -14.03 -45.92 40.69
C ILE A 211 -14.08 -47.31 41.39
N SER A 212 -13.43 -47.45 42.55
CA SER A 212 -13.20 -48.74 43.22
C SER A 212 -14.47 -49.56 43.51
N GLY A 213 -14.53 -50.78 43.00
CA GLY A 213 -15.62 -51.73 43.31
C GLY A 213 -16.98 -51.41 42.71
N LEU A 214 -17.08 -50.38 41.86
CA LEU A 214 -18.31 -50.00 41.16
C LEU A 214 -18.65 -51.01 40.04
N PRO A 215 -19.94 -51.23 39.73
CA PRO A 215 -20.39 -51.77 38.44
C PRO A 215 -19.87 -50.91 37.28
N ILE A 216 -19.69 -51.51 36.10
CA ILE A 216 -19.16 -50.83 34.90
C ILE A 216 -19.97 -49.56 34.56
N ASP A 217 -21.30 -49.68 34.52
CA ASP A 217 -22.25 -48.59 34.20
C ASP A 217 -22.24 -47.42 35.19
N GLU A 218 -21.92 -47.70 36.46
CA GLU A 218 -21.79 -46.67 37.50
C GLU A 218 -20.36 -46.10 37.56
N ALA A 219 -19.35 -46.89 37.17
CA ALA A 219 -17.96 -46.45 37.06
C ALA A 219 -17.77 -45.46 35.91
N GLU A 220 -18.33 -45.75 34.74
CA GLU A 220 -18.37 -44.84 33.58
C GLU A 220 -18.99 -43.49 34.00
N ARG A 221 -20.19 -43.52 34.60
CA ARG A 221 -20.90 -42.31 35.06
C ARG A 221 -20.10 -41.50 36.09
N VAL A 222 -19.48 -42.16 37.08
CA VAL A 222 -18.66 -41.49 38.09
C VAL A 222 -17.37 -40.90 37.50
N LEU A 223 -16.79 -41.55 36.48
CA LEU A 223 -15.63 -41.03 35.77
C LEU A 223 -16.01 -39.81 34.90
N THR A 224 -17.10 -39.89 34.13
CA THR A 224 -17.61 -38.76 33.33
C THR A 224 -17.96 -37.55 34.19
N GLU A 225 -18.68 -37.74 35.30
CA GLU A 225 -19.03 -36.64 36.22
C GLU A 225 -17.82 -36.13 37.01
N GLY A 226 -16.83 -36.98 37.26
CA GLY A 226 -15.66 -36.67 38.07
C GLY A 226 -14.54 -35.95 37.33
N LEU A 227 -14.48 -36.06 36.00
CA LEU A 227 -13.49 -35.40 35.13
C LEU A 227 -14.13 -34.37 34.19
N ALA A 228 -15.37 -33.95 34.41
CA ALA A 228 -16.09 -33.04 33.52
C ALA A 228 -15.47 -31.63 33.44
N GLU A 229 -14.77 -31.19 34.50
CA GLU A 229 -14.06 -29.90 34.52
C GLU A 229 -12.71 -30.05 33.81
N GLU A 230 -11.94 -31.09 34.15
CA GLU A 230 -10.63 -31.40 33.57
C GLU A 230 -10.69 -31.73 32.07
N THR A 231 -11.79 -32.30 31.58
CA THR A 231 -11.99 -32.62 30.15
C THR A 231 -12.52 -31.46 29.31
N THR A 232 -12.86 -30.31 29.92
CA THR A 232 -13.40 -29.13 29.21
C THR A 232 -12.70 -27.81 29.54
N ALA A 233 -11.81 -27.78 30.53
CA ALA A 233 -10.92 -26.66 30.78
C ALA A 233 -9.87 -26.55 29.65
N PRO A 234 -9.46 -25.33 29.25
CA PRO A 234 -8.32 -25.15 28.37
C PRO A 234 -7.05 -25.75 28.97
N VAL A 235 -6.24 -26.39 28.12
CA VAL A 235 -4.94 -26.95 28.48
C VAL A 235 -3.90 -25.83 28.36
N ASP A 236 -3.29 -25.44 29.48
CA ASP A 236 -2.13 -24.55 29.49
C ASP A 236 -0.97 -25.23 28.76
N VAL A 237 -0.45 -24.61 27.70
CA VAL A 237 0.74 -25.06 26.95
C VAL A 237 1.83 -24.00 26.97
N SER A 238 3.09 -24.42 26.89
CA SER A 238 4.23 -23.51 26.78
C SER A 238 5.16 -23.88 25.64
N PHE A 239 5.55 -22.87 24.88
CA PHE A 239 6.55 -22.92 23.82
C PHE A 239 7.70 -21.97 24.18
N GLY A 240 8.82 -22.54 24.63
CA GLY A 240 9.95 -21.76 25.14
C GLY A 240 9.59 -20.91 26.37
N GLN A 241 9.39 -19.60 26.17
CA GLN A 241 8.96 -18.65 27.21
C GLN A 241 7.52 -18.15 27.02
N ILE A 242 6.85 -18.53 25.93
CA ILE A 242 5.48 -18.12 25.60
C ILE A 242 4.53 -19.17 26.15
N THR A 243 3.42 -18.72 26.76
CA THR A 243 2.33 -19.58 27.24
C THR A 243 1.07 -19.31 26.42
N ALA A 244 0.36 -20.36 26.05
CA ALA A 244 -0.92 -20.30 25.34
C ALA A 244 -1.91 -21.32 25.94
N GLU A 245 -3.16 -21.28 25.50
CA GLU A 245 -4.22 -22.19 25.92
C GLU A 245 -4.73 -22.97 24.70
N VAL A 246 -4.83 -24.30 24.82
CA VAL A 246 -5.46 -25.19 23.82
C VAL A 246 -6.79 -25.67 24.37
N ASP A 247 -7.90 -25.33 23.71
CA ASP A 247 -9.22 -25.86 24.09
C ASP A 247 -9.34 -27.34 23.64
N PRO A 248 -9.50 -28.30 24.56
CA PRO A 248 -9.43 -29.72 24.21
C PRO A 248 -10.59 -30.16 23.32
N THR A 249 -11.77 -29.53 23.45
CA THR A 249 -12.96 -29.91 22.67
C THR A 249 -12.82 -29.55 21.19
N SER A 250 -12.26 -28.39 20.87
CA SER A 250 -12.00 -27.94 19.49
C SER A 250 -10.73 -28.55 18.91
N ALA A 251 -9.74 -28.88 19.74
CA ALA A 251 -8.56 -29.66 19.36
C ALA A 251 -8.81 -31.17 19.23
N GLY A 252 -10.05 -31.66 19.38
CA GLY A 252 -10.37 -33.07 19.17
C GLY A 252 -9.87 -34.04 20.26
N LEU A 253 -9.52 -33.52 21.44
CA LEU A 253 -9.06 -34.29 22.60
C LEU A 253 -10.25 -34.71 23.47
N ALA A 254 -10.42 -36.02 23.68
CA ALA A 254 -11.51 -36.57 24.49
C ALA A 254 -11.06 -37.75 25.37
N LEU A 255 -11.89 -38.06 26.38
CA LEU A 255 -11.71 -39.21 27.27
C LEU A 255 -12.67 -40.33 26.86
N ASP A 256 -12.15 -41.46 26.38
CA ASP A 256 -12.96 -42.68 26.22
C ASP A 256 -13.19 -43.33 27.59
N THR A 257 -14.20 -42.84 28.28
CA THR A 257 -14.65 -43.37 29.58
C THR A 257 -15.02 -44.86 29.52
N ALA A 258 -15.52 -45.37 28.39
CA ALA A 258 -15.91 -46.76 28.25
C ALA A 258 -14.69 -47.68 28.08
N ALA A 259 -13.76 -47.35 27.18
CA ALA A 259 -12.50 -48.08 27.05
C ALA A 259 -11.62 -47.97 28.29
N THR A 260 -11.64 -46.81 28.98
CA THR A 260 -10.97 -46.63 30.27
C THR A 260 -11.48 -47.64 31.30
N VAL A 261 -12.81 -47.80 31.44
CA VAL A 261 -13.40 -48.76 32.39
C VAL A 261 -13.22 -50.22 31.91
N ASP A 262 -13.29 -50.52 30.61
CA ASP A 262 -13.01 -51.87 30.08
C ASP A 262 -11.55 -52.29 30.33
N SER A 263 -10.59 -51.35 30.23
CA SER A 263 -9.16 -51.61 30.48
C SER A 263 -8.88 -52.19 31.87
N VAL A 264 -9.73 -51.87 32.86
CA VAL A 264 -9.63 -52.31 34.26
C VAL A 264 -10.66 -53.38 34.64
N THR A 265 -11.59 -53.74 33.75
CA THR A 265 -12.66 -54.73 34.00
C THR A 265 -12.59 -55.93 33.03
N GLY A 266 -13.70 -56.65 32.84
CA GLY A 266 -13.82 -57.76 31.90
C GLY A 266 -13.34 -59.12 32.42
N PHE A 267 -13.73 -60.20 31.73
CA PHE A 267 -13.31 -61.56 32.07
C PHE A 267 -11.85 -61.82 31.68
N THR A 268 -10.98 -61.99 32.66
CA THR A 268 -9.57 -62.29 32.45
C THR A 268 -9.09 -63.49 33.28
N LEU A 269 -8.16 -64.25 32.71
CA LEU A 269 -7.45 -65.32 33.41
C LEU A 269 -6.02 -64.92 33.79
N ASP A 270 -5.59 -63.67 33.55
CA ASP A 270 -4.31 -63.17 34.08
C ASP A 270 -4.39 -63.08 35.61
N PRO A 271 -3.52 -63.81 36.36
CA PRO A 271 -3.53 -63.75 37.81
C PRO A 271 -3.30 -62.35 38.36
N ARG A 272 -2.63 -61.43 37.65
CA ARG A 272 -2.42 -60.05 38.12
C ARG A 272 -3.74 -59.30 38.30
N ARG A 273 -4.60 -59.23 37.26
CA ARG A 273 -5.93 -58.61 37.36
C ARG A 273 -6.83 -59.35 38.36
N VAL A 274 -6.83 -60.69 38.34
CA VAL A 274 -7.63 -61.49 39.30
C VAL A 274 -7.19 -61.27 40.77
N PHE A 275 -5.90 -61.03 41.03
CA PHE A 275 -5.40 -60.61 42.34
C PHE A 275 -5.60 -59.11 42.63
N GLY A 276 -5.69 -58.26 41.61
CA GLY A 276 -6.02 -56.84 41.73
C GLY A 276 -7.36 -56.60 42.43
N HIS A 277 -8.39 -57.38 42.09
CA HIS A 277 -9.68 -57.36 42.83
C HIS A 277 -9.56 -57.73 44.33
N LEU A 278 -8.41 -58.27 44.78
CA LEU A 278 -8.16 -58.68 46.16
C LEU A 278 -7.20 -57.74 46.92
N PHE A 279 -6.38 -56.96 46.21
CA PHE A 279 -5.28 -56.18 46.79
C PHE A 279 -5.21 -54.72 46.35
N GLY A 280 -5.97 -54.30 45.33
CA GLY A 280 -5.87 -52.99 44.70
C GLY A 280 -5.28 -53.06 43.29
N MET A 281 -5.55 -52.07 42.45
CA MET A 281 -4.75 -51.79 41.23
C MET A 281 -3.98 -50.46 41.31
N GLY A 282 -4.37 -49.56 42.21
CA GLY A 282 -3.81 -48.22 42.34
C GLY A 282 -4.35 -47.28 41.26
N GLU A 283 -3.57 -46.26 40.95
CA GLU A 283 -3.84 -45.35 39.84
C GLU A 283 -3.68 -46.09 38.51
N GLN A 284 -4.61 -45.85 37.59
CA GLN A 284 -4.63 -46.41 36.24
C GLN A 284 -4.76 -45.25 35.24
N PRO A 285 -4.06 -45.31 34.09
CA PRO A 285 -4.12 -44.25 33.09
C PRO A 285 -5.52 -44.19 32.45
N PRO A 286 -6.02 -42.99 32.08
CA PRO A 286 -7.16 -42.88 31.19
C PRO A 286 -6.85 -43.48 29.81
N VAL A 287 -7.89 -43.89 29.09
CA VAL A 287 -7.82 -44.16 27.65
C VAL A 287 -8.40 -42.93 26.95
N LEU A 288 -7.59 -42.29 26.13
CA LEU A 288 -7.93 -41.06 25.42
C LEU A 288 -8.40 -41.39 24.00
N ASP A 289 -9.32 -40.59 23.48
CA ASP A 289 -9.81 -40.61 22.10
C ASP A 289 -9.40 -39.28 21.47
N VAL A 290 -8.65 -39.34 20.37
CA VAL A 290 -7.98 -38.17 19.77
C VAL A 290 -8.30 -38.14 18.29
N ASP A 291 -8.83 -37.01 17.82
CA ASP A 291 -8.94 -36.70 16.40
C ASP A 291 -7.63 -36.02 15.94
N ASP A 292 -6.73 -36.82 15.35
CA ASP A 292 -5.41 -36.37 14.91
C ASP A 292 -5.50 -35.18 13.93
N GLU A 293 -6.52 -35.13 13.07
CA GLU A 293 -6.68 -34.05 12.08
C GLU A 293 -7.11 -32.74 12.76
N ALA A 294 -8.04 -32.81 13.73
CA ALA A 294 -8.45 -31.67 14.53
C ALA A 294 -7.31 -31.14 15.42
N LEU A 295 -6.56 -32.04 16.08
CA LEU A 295 -5.44 -31.67 16.96
C LEU A 295 -4.31 -30.99 16.18
N THR A 296 -3.89 -31.60 15.08
CA THR A 296 -2.86 -31.03 14.18
C THR A 296 -3.34 -29.71 13.58
N GLY A 297 -4.62 -29.57 13.26
CA GLY A 297 -5.22 -28.32 12.78
C GLY A 297 -5.18 -27.20 13.82
N ALA A 298 -5.56 -27.49 15.07
CA ALA A 298 -5.48 -26.54 16.18
C ALA A 298 -4.03 -26.12 16.47
N LEU A 299 -3.09 -27.07 16.45
CA LEU A 299 -1.67 -26.81 16.65
C LEU A 299 -1.03 -25.98 15.53
N ARG A 300 -1.44 -26.13 14.27
CA ARG A 300 -1.00 -25.24 13.17
C ARG A 300 -1.50 -23.81 13.35
N GLY A 301 -2.76 -23.62 13.71
CA GLY A 301 -3.30 -22.28 14.01
C GLY A 301 -2.62 -21.63 15.23
N LEU A 302 -2.14 -22.45 16.16
CA LEU A 302 -1.32 -21.98 17.28
C LEU A 302 0.11 -21.60 16.81
N ALA A 303 0.75 -22.42 15.96
CA ALA A 303 2.07 -22.17 15.39
C ALA A 303 2.15 -20.81 14.67
N GLU A 304 1.12 -20.41 13.92
CA GLU A 304 1.03 -19.09 13.26
C GLU A 304 1.24 -17.88 14.20
N ASN A 305 1.07 -18.06 15.51
CA ASN A 305 1.22 -17.02 16.54
C ASN A 305 2.41 -17.28 17.51
N LEU A 306 3.01 -18.46 17.48
CA LEU A 306 4.12 -18.86 18.35
C LEU A 306 5.47 -18.93 17.62
N ASP A 307 5.45 -19.24 16.32
CA ASP A 307 6.64 -19.40 15.50
C ASP A 307 7.37 -18.05 15.34
N GLU A 308 8.67 -18.06 15.62
CA GLU A 308 9.59 -16.98 15.28
C GLU A 308 10.21 -17.32 13.91
N PRO A 309 9.81 -16.63 12.81
CA PRO A 309 10.29 -16.97 11.48
C PRO A 309 11.80 -16.69 11.33
N PRO A 310 12.52 -17.44 10.48
CA PRO A 310 13.93 -17.19 10.23
C PRO A 310 14.16 -15.82 9.60
N VAL A 311 15.34 -15.26 9.85
CA VAL A 311 15.84 -14.10 9.12
C VAL A 311 16.60 -14.62 7.91
N GLU A 312 16.09 -14.32 6.72
CA GLU A 312 16.72 -14.67 5.45
C GLU A 312 18.04 -13.91 5.26
N GLY A 313 19.06 -14.60 4.74
CA GLY A 313 20.33 -13.97 4.37
C GLY A 313 20.17 -13.07 3.13
N ALA A 314 20.99 -12.01 3.05
CA ALA A 314 20.99 -11.11 1.89
C ALA A 314 22.39 -10.58 1.58
N ILE A 315 22.59 -10.14 0.33
CA ILE A 315 23.81 -9.46 -0.14
C ILE A 315 23.39 -8.17 -0.84
N ASP A 316 23.64 -7.04 -0.17
CA ASP A 316 23.42 -5.70 -0.70
C ASP A 316 24.74 -5.09 -1.23
N PHE A 317 24.66 -4.03 -2.02
CA PHE A 317 25.83 -3.27 -2.45
C PHE A 317 25.78 -1.84 -1.90
N THR A 318 26.82 -1.43 -1.17
CA THR A 318 26.98 -0.06 -0.64
C THR A 318 28.34 0.49 -1.05
N ASP A 319 28.36 1.66 -1.68
CA ASP A 319 29.59 2.29 -2.22
C ASP A 319 30.42 1.38 -3.16
N GLY A 320 29.78 0.37 -3.78
CA GLY A 320 30.42 -0.63 -4.64
C GLY A 320 31.06 -1.81 -3.89
N GLU A 321 30.88 -1.92 -2.58
CA GLU A 321 31.31 -3.05 -1.74
C GLU A 321 30.09 -3.91 -1.31
N PRO A 322 30.21 -5.25 -1.26
CA PRO A 322 29.11 -6.11 -0.82
C PRO A 322 28.95 -6.08 0.70
N VAL A 323 27.71 -5.93 1.15
CA VAL A 323 27.29 -5.94 2.56
C VAL A 323 26.39 -7.14 2.77
N ILE A 324 26.80 -8.05 3.65
CA ILE A 324 26.06 -9.29 3.93
C ILE A 324 25.16 -9.06 5.16
N THR A 325 23.87 -9.40 5.01
CA THR A 325 22.97 -9.64 6.14
C THR A 325 23.09 -11.12 6.51
N GLU A 326 23.62 -11.41 7.70
CA GLU A 326 23.82 -12.79 8.18
C GLU A 326 22.45 -13.46 8.42
N PRO A 327 22.20 -14.66 7.84
CA PRO A 327 20.97 -15.40 8.10
C PRO A 327 20.88 -15.84 9.57
N VAL A 328 19.65 -15.94 10.09
CA VAL A 328 19.39 -16.38 11.47
C VAL A 328 18.27 -17.41 11.49
N ASP A 329 18.56 -18.58 12.08
CA ASP A 329 17.58 -19.63 12.33
C ASP A 329 16.39 -19.11 13.15
N GLY A 330 15.18 -19.40 12.66
CA GLY A 330 13.93 -19.24 13.39
C GLY A 330 13.63 -20.42 14.30
N THR A 331 12.59 -20.29 15.12
CA THR A 331 12.11 -21.37 16.00
C THR A 331 10.62 -21.56 15.79
N GLY A 332 10.21 -22.76 15.38
CA GLY A 332 8.82 -23.12 15.11
C GLY A 332 8.31 -24.21 16.04
N LEU A 333 6.99 -24.32 16.16
CA LEU A 333 6.34 -25.42 16.85
C LEU A 333 6.57 -26.73 16.08
N ASP A 334 7.11 -27.76 16.75
CA ASP A 334 7.08 -29.12 16.20
C ASP A 334 5.65 -29.65 16.34
N VAL A 335 4.81 -29.36 15.34
CA VAL A 335 3.37 -29.67 15.36
C VAL A 335 3.10 -31.16 15.54
N ASP A 336 3.89 -32.03 14.90
CA ASP A 336 3.71 -33.48 14.98
C ASP A 336 4.14 -33.99 16.38
N GLY A 337 5.29 -33.53 16.90
CA GLY A 337 5.72 -33.84 18.27
C GLY A 337 4.80 -33.26 19.35
N ALA A 338 4.24 -32.07 19.12
CA ALA A 338 3.28 -31.43 20.02
C ALA A 338 1.93 -32.17 20.05
N ALA A 339 1.51 -32.74 18.91
CA ALA A 339 0.34 -33.61 18.85
C ALA A 339 0.58 -34.91 19.64
N GLU A 340 1.74 -35.55 19.52
CA GLU A 340 2.11 -36.73 20.33
C GLU A 340 2.10 -36.42 21.84
N VAL A 341 2.73 -35.32 22.26
CA VAL A 341 2.79 -34.90 23.67
C VAL A 341 1.40 -34.60 24.24
N LEU A 342 0.57 -33.84 23.52
CA LEU A 342 -0.79 -33.55 23.98
C LEU A 342 -1.66 -34.82 23.98
N ALA A 343 -1.57 -35.69 22.97
CA ALA A 343 -2.34 -36.92 22.90
C ALA A 343 -2.06 -37.88 24.07
N GLU A 344 -0.85 -37.87 24.65
CA GLU A 344 -0.51 -38.68 25.82
C GLU A 344 -0.79 -37.99 27.17
N GLU A 345 -0.49 -36.69 27.31
CA GLU A 345 -0.37 -36.06 28.63
C GLU A 345 -1.51 -35.09 29.02
N TRP A 346 -2.31 -34.57 28.08
CA TRP A 346 -3.20 -33.40 28.30
C TRP A 346 -4.13 -33.50 29.53
N LEU A 347 -4.68 -34.68 29.83
CA LEU A 347 -5.63 -34.91 30.92
C LEU A 347 -4.95 -35.26 32.26
N THR A 348 -3.63 -35.52 32.25
CA THR A 348 -2.89 -36.03 33.42
C THR A 348 -1.64 -35.22 33.80
N ALA A 349 -1.29 -34.20 33.02
CA ALA A 349 -0.20 -33.29 33.31
C ALA A 349 -0.48 -32.43 34.57
N ASP A 350 0.50 -32.35 35.47
CA ASP A 350 0.46 -31.47 36.65
C ASP A 350 0.82 -30.02 36.26
N GLY A 351 -0.06 -29.33 35.51
CA GLY A 351 0.09 -27.94 35.09
C GLY A 351 0.41 -27.79 33.59
N THR A 352 1.19 -26.76 33.24
CA THR A 352 1.50 -26.40 31.85
C THR A 352 2.28 -27.48 31.11
N VAL A 353 1.82 -27.86 29.91
CA VAL A 353 2.47 -28.84 29.03
C VAL A 353 3.52 -28.14 28.16
N GLU A 354 4.76 -28.61 28.19
CA GLU A 354 5.85 -28.06 27.35
C GLU A 354 5.81 -28.68 25.95
N LEU A 355 5.55 -27.87 24.93
CA LEU A 355 5.48 -28.34 23.54
C LEU A 355 6.89 -28.33 22.89
N PRO A 356 7.24 -29.37 22.10
CA PRO A 356 8.52 -29.43 21.42
C PRO A 356 8.67 -28.33 20.36
N ALA A 357 9.89 -27.88 20.17
CA ALA A 357 10.26 -26.89 19.16
C ALA A 357 11.15 -27.51 18.09
N THR A 358 10.95 -27.08 16.85
CA THR A 358 11.81 -27.35 15.70
C THR A 358 12.56 -26.09 15.29
N VAL A 359 13.71 -26.26 14.63
CA VAL A 359 14.48 -25.15 14.06
C VAL A 359 13.96 -24.88 12.65
N LEU A 360 13.59 -23.62 12.38
CA LEU A 360 13.23 -23.16 11.05
C LEU A 360 14.47 -22.54 10.41
N THR A 361 15.10 -23.26 9.48
CA THR A 361 16.27 -22.75 8.76
C THR A 361 15.85 -21.74 7.69
N PRO A 362 16.57 -20.61 7.51
CA PRO A 362 16.32 -19.69 6.40
C PRO A 362 16.50 -20.38 5.04
N THR A 363 15.80 -19.87 4.04
CA THR A 363 15.84 -20.34 2.64
C THR A 363 17.14 -19.92 1.95
N ILE A 364 17.63 -18.73 2.28
CA ILE A 364 18.94 -18.18 1.91
C ILE A 364 19.85 -18.30 3.13
N ASP A 365 20.44 -19.48 3.29
CA ASP A 365 21.36 -19.80 4.40
C ASP A 365 22.81 -19.36 4.11
N ASP A 366 23.70 -19.61 5.09
CA ASP A 366 25.14 -19.30 4.96
C ASP A 366 25.78 -19.94 3.71
N ALA A 367 25.31 -21.11 3.27
CA ALA A 367 25.86 -21.82 2.12
C ALA A 367 25.38 -21.20 0.80
N VAL A 368 24.14 -20.71 0.73
CA VAL A 368 23.65 -19.91 -0.41
C VAL A 368 24.42 -18.59 -0.50
N ILE A 369 24.70 -17.93 0.63
CA ILE A 369 25.53 -16.72 0.67
C ILE A 369 26.98 -17.01 0.21
N GLU A 370 27.61 -18.08 0.70
CA GLU A 370 28.98 -18.47 0.29
C GLU A 370 29.04 -18.83 -1.22
N ASP A 371 28.06 -19.56 -1.75
CA ASP A 371 27.99 -19.88 -3.17
C ASP A 371 27.80 -18.63 -4.03
N ALA A 372 26.86 -17.75 -3.68
CA ALA A 372 26.64 -16.48 -4.40
C ALA A 372 27.87 -15.56 -4.36
N MET A 373 28.53 -15.46 -3.20
CA MET A 373 29.76 -14.68 -3.05
C MET A 373 30.88 -15.23 -3.95
N THR A 374 31.11 -16.55 -3.95
CA THR A 374 32.23 -17.16 -4.68
C THR A 374 31.99 -17.35 -6.17
N THR A 375 30.73 -17.52 -6.61
CA THR A 375 30.38 -17.78 -8.02
C THR A 375 30.02 -16.51 -8.80
N GLN A 376 29.53 -15.46 -8.13
CA GLN A 376 29.01 -14.26 -8.79
C GLN A 376 29.69 -12.98 -8.31
N VAL A 377 29.68 -12.71 -6.99
CA VAL A 377 30.13 -11.41 -6.45
C VAL A 377 31.65 -11.22 -6.52
N GLU A 378 32.45 -12.19 -6.05
CA GLU A 378 33.92 -12.12 -6.13
C GLU A 378 34.41 -12.05 -7.59
N PRO A 379 33.89 -12.86 -8.55
CA PRO A 379 34.17 -12.68 -9.96
C PRO A 379 33.76 -11.31 -10.53
N MET A 380 32.57 -10.80 -10.20
CA MET A 380 32.11 -9.47 -10.62
C MET A 380 33.12 -8.38 -10.21
N LEU A 381 33.55 -8.41 -8.95
CA LEU A 381 34.45 -7.40 -8.38
C LEU A 381 35.93 -7.59 -8.76
N SER A 382 36.29 -8.70 -9.42
CA SER A 382 37.69 -9.06 -9.71
C SER A 382 38.40 -8.15 -10.72
N GLY A 383 37.66 -7.42 -11.57
CA GLY A 383 38.21 -6.56 -12.61
C GLY A 383 37.14 -5.89 -13.48
N PRO A 384 37.54 -5.03 -14.43
CA PRO A 384 36.60 -4.37 -15.33
C PRO A 384 35.89 -5.37 -16.27
N VAL A 385 34.79 -4.93 -16.86
CA VAL A 385 34.09 -5.58 -17.98
C VAL A 385 34.28 -4.71 -19.21
N THR A 386 34.71 -5.30 -20.33
CA THR A 386 34.74 -4.61 -21.63
C THR A 386 33.36 -4.70 -22.26
N VAL A 387 32.82 -3.57 -22.74
CA VAL A 387 31.60 -3.55 -23.55
C VAL A 387 31.97 -3.19 -24.98
N GLU A 388 31.67 -4.08 -25.93
CA GLU A 388 31.86 -3.88 -27.37
C GLU A 388 30.52 -3.56 -28.03
N VAL A 389 30.45 -2.39 -28.69
CA VAL A 389 29.25 -1.86 -29.35
C VAL A 389 29.63 -1.41 -30.76
N ASN A 390 29.09 -2.04 -31.80
CA ASN A 390 29.36 -1.67 -33.22
C ASN A 390 30.85 -1.56 -33.61
N GLY A 391 31.75 -2.26 -32.91
CA GLY A 391 33.20 -2.22 -33.12
C GLY A 391 33.93 -1.08 -32.42
N GLU A 392 33.25 -0.31 -31.58
CA GLU A 392 33.83 0.54 -30.53
C GLU A 392 33.82 -0.22 -29.19
N THR A 393 34.74 0.13 -28.29
CA THR A 393 34.92 -0.57 -27.01
C THR A 393 35.08 0.42 -25.87
N THR A 394 34.39 0.18 -24.76
CA THR A 394 34.57 0.91 -23.49
C THR A 394 34.75 -0.08 -22.33
N GLU A 395 35.34 0.36 -21.23
CA GLU A 395 35.47 -0.45 -20.01
C GLU A 395 34.53 0.10 -18.94
N LEU A 396 33.78 -0.80 -18.31
CA LEU A 396 33.07 -0.57 -17.04
C LEU A 396 33.98 -1.08 -15.91
N SER A 397 34.26 -0.24 -14.93
CA SER A 397 35.02 -0.67 -13.74
C SER A 397 34.16 -1.53 -12.81
N ALA A 398 34.81 -2.35 -11.98
CA ALA A 398 34.11 -3.20 -11.00
C ALA A 398 33.15 -2.41 -10.09
N ALA A 399 33.51 -1.18 -9.70
CA ALA A 399 32.66 -0.31 -8.90
C ALA A 399 31.43 0.23 -9.68
N GLU A 400 31.55 0.43 -10.99
CA GLU A 400 30.45 0.88 -11.85
C GLU A 400 29.46 -0.26 -12.12
N VAL A 401 29.97 -1.49 -12.29
CA VAL A 401 29.12 -2.70 -12.37
C VAL A 401 28.42 -2.95 -11.02
N ALA A 402 29.15 -2.86 -9.91
CA ALA A 402 28.59 -3.06 -8.56
C ALA A 402 27.59 -1.96 -8.16
N ALA A 403 27.73 -0.73 -8.63
CA ALA A 403 26.78 0.35 -8.40
C ALA A 403 25.44 0.14 -9.14
N ALA A 404 25.42 -0.70 -10.17
CA ALA A 404 24.22 -1.14 -10.88
C ALA A 404 23.74 -2.53 -10.42
N ALA A 405 24.43 -3.18 -9.49
CA ALA A 405 24.15 -4.57 -9.13
C ALA A 405 23.13 -4.73 -7.99
N ALA A 406 22.34 -5.79 -8.08
CA ALA A 406 21.56 -6.31 -6.97
C ALA A 406 21.61 -7.85 -6.96
N MET A 407 21.51 -8.47 -5.79
CA MET A 407 21.30 -9.91 -5.65
C MET A 407 19.82 -10.15 -5.38
N GLN A 408 19.11 -10.82 -6.28
CA GLN A 408 17.71 -11.20 -6.10
C GLN A 408 17.60 -12.67 -5.70
N ALA A 409 16.66 -12.97 -4.79
CA ALA A 409 16.35 -14.35 -4.41
C ALA A 409 15.45 -15.01 -5.47
N ASP A 410 15.94 -16.07 -6.09
CA ASP A 410 15.14 -17.02 -6.89
C ASP A 410 15.06 -18.35 -6.15
N GLY A 411 13.94 -18.57 -5.47
CA GLY A 411 13.72 -19.72 -4.60
C GLY A 411 14.78 -19.82 -3.49
N SER A 412 15.65 -20.82 -3.58
CA SER A 412 16.75 -21.09 -2.64
C SER A 412 18.12 -20.71 -3.20
N THR A 413 18.18 -19.68 -4.07
CA THR A 413 19.41 -19.19 -4.67
C THR A 413 19.40 -17.67 -4.76
N LEU A 414 20.58 -17.05 -4.77
CA LEU A 414 20.73 -15.63 -5.09
C LEU A 414 21.31 -15.49 -6.49
N THR A 415 20.68 -14.68 -7.34
CA THR A 415 21.11 -14.38 -8.71
C THR A 415 21.48 -12.90 -8.84
N LEU A 416 22.64 -12.64 -9.44
CA LEU A 416 23.08 -11.31 -9.81
C LEU A 416 22.21 -10.77 -10.95
N VAL A 417 21.58 -9.62 -10.71
CA VAL A 417 20.94 -8.80 -11.74
C VAL A 417 21.61 -7.43 -11.78
N LEU A 418 21.57 -6.77 -12.93
CA LEU A 418 22.08 -5.41 -13.10
C LEU A 418 20.95 -4.49 -13.56
N ASP A 419 20.97 -3.24 -13.09
CA ASP A 419 20.22 -2.14 -13.68
C ASP A 419 20.94 -1.66 -14.94
N GLY A 420 20.33 -1.89 -16.10
CA GLY A 420 20.89 -1.56 -17.40
C GLY A 420 20.87 -0.08 -17.74
N GLU A 421 19.95 0.71 -17.16
CA GLU A 421 19.76 2.11 -17.51
C GLU A 421 20.96 3.01 -17.11
N PRO A 422 21.50 2.97 -15.87
CA PRO A 422 22.70 3.72 -15.52
C PRO A 422 23.93 3.25 -16.32
N LEU A 423 24.00 1.97 -16.70
CA LEU A 423 25.08 1.44 -17.54
C LEU A 423 24.99 1.97 -18.98
N ALA A 424 23.79 1.98 -19.57
CA ALA A 424 23.54 2.51 -20.91
C ALA A 424 23.85 4.00 -20.99
N ASN A 425 23.43 4.78 -19.99
CA ASN A 425 23.73 6.20 -19.85
C ASN A 425 25.25 6.45 -19.74
N LEU A 426 25.95 5.71 -18.87
CA LEU A 426 27.40 5.82 -18.68
C LEU A 426 28.20 5.48 -19.95
N ILE A 427 27.77 4.47 -20.70
CA ILE A 427 28.41 4.08 -21.97
C ILE A 427 28.15 5.14 -23.05
N THR A 428 26.93 5.68 -23.13
CA THR A 428 26.56 6.73 -24.10
C THR A 428 27.33 8.03 -23.84
N GLU A 429 27.58 8.40 -22.58
CA GLU A 429 28.46 9.53 -22.24
C GLU A 429 29.91 9.29 -22.70
N ARG A 430 30.43 8.05 -22.51
CA ARG A 430 31.81 7.67 -22.88
C ARG A 430 32.02 7.55 -24.38
N VAL A 431 31.01 7.08 -25.12
CA VAL A 431 31.07 6.79 -26.55
C VAL A 431 29.83 7.39 -27.25
N PRO A 432 29.76 8.71 -27.47
CA PRO A 432 28.55 9.36 -28.03
C PRO A 432 28.15 8.93 -29.46
N SER A 433 28.94 8.05 -30.09
CA SER A 433 28.60 7.38 -31.35
C SER A 433 27.80 6.09 -31.18
N VAL A 434 27.61 5.59 -29.95
CA VAL A 434 26.72 4.45 -29.67
C VAL A 434 25.26 4.85 -29.49
N GLY A 435 24.90 6.12 -29.57
CA GLY A 435 23.50 6.49 -29.57
C GLY A 435 23.17 7.96 -29.80
N GLU A 436 21.95 8.18 -30.24
CA GLU A 436 21.25 9.45 -30.23
C GLU A 436 20.00 9.23 -29.35
N SER A 437 19.89 9.96 -28.23
CA SER A 437 18.74 9.85 -27.33
C SER A 437 17.43 10.14 -28.09
N PRO A 438 16.33 9.43 -27.77
CA PRO A 438 15.03 9.79 -28.32
C PRO A 438 14.65 11.21 -27.92
N GLN A 439 13.77 11.82 -28.70
CA GLN A 439 13.17 13.12 -28.38
C GLN A 439 11.67 12.94 -28.33
N ASP A 440 11.06 13.27 -27.19
CA ASP A 440 9.62 13.23 -27.02
C ASP A 440 8.88 14.18 -27.96
N ALA A 441 7.64 13.82 -28.27
CA ALA A 441 6.69 14.74 -28.88
C ALA A 441 6.40 15.91 -27.95
N GLN A 442 5.96 17.04 -28.50
CA GLN A 442 5.57 18.20 -27.70
C GLN A 442 4.31 18.83 -28.27
N ILE A 443 3.36 19.17 -27.40
CA ILE A 443 2.20 19.99 -27.78
C ILE A 443 2.50 21.44 -27.37
N VAL A 444 2.83 22.27 -28.36
CA VAL A 444 3.26 23.66 -28.16
C VAL A 444 2.26 24.65 -28.76
N LEU A 445 2.33 25.92 -28.35
CA LEU A 445 1.53 27.00 -28.93
C LEU A 445 2.31 27.72 -30.04
N GLU A 446 2.20 27.23 -31.29
CA GLU A 446 2.70 27.95 -32.46
C GLU A 446 1.61 28.83 -33.07
N GLY A 447 1.93 30.09 -33.42
CA GLY A 447 0.93 31.04 -33.95
C GLY A 447 -0.20 31.44 -33.00
N GLY A 448 -0.26 30.84 -31.81
CA GLY A 448 -1.38 30.96 -30.86
C GLY A 448 -2.34 29.75 -30.88
N GLU A 449 -2.01 28.67 -31.58
CA GLU A 449 -2.81 27.45 -31.71
C GLU A 449 -1.97 26.22 -31.28
N PRO A 450 -2.56 25.13 -30.75
CA PRO A 450 -1.84 23.91 -30.42
C PRO A 450 -1.21 23.29 -31.68
N THR A 451 0.04 22.88 -31.58
CA THR A 451 0.81 22.23 -32.65
C THR A 451 1.63 21.11 -32.06
N ILE A 452 1.53 19.91 -32.64
CA ILE A 452 2.35 18.76 -32.25
C ILE A 452 3.68 18.84 -33.00
N ILE A 453 4.77 18.94 -32.25
CA ILE A 453 6.12 18.61 -32.72
C ILE A 453 6.24 17.08 -32.58
N PRO A 454 6.43 16.32 -33.68
CA PRO A 454 6.53 14.86 -33.61
C PRO A 454 7.77 14.41 -32.83
N ALA A 455 7.64 13.28 -32.14
CA ALA A 455 8.74 12.60 -31.50
C ALA A 455 9.77 12.08 -32.53
N VAL A 456 11.01 11.90 -32.08
CA VAL A 456 12.10 11.30 -32.85
C VAL A 456 12.59 10.06 -32.13
N THR A 457 12.43 8.90 -32.76
CA THR A 457 13.00 7.63 -32.27
C THR A 457 14.52 7.74 -32.15
N GLY A 458 15.04 7.39 -30.99
CA GLY A 458 16.46 7.32 -30.72
C GLY A 458 17.09 6.05 -31.27
N THR A 459 18.41 5.98 -31.15
CA THR A 459 19.18 4.74 -31.30
C THR A 459 20.10 4.66 -30.10
N GLY A 460 20.18 3.50 -29.45
CA GLY A 460 20.91 3.38 -28.19
C GLY A 460 21.16 1.94 -27.79
N LEU A 461 21.63 1.76 -26.57
CA LEU A 461 21.76 0.45 -25.94
C LEU A 461 20.42 0.08 -25.32
N ASP A 462 19.93 -1.14 -25.60
CA ASP A 462 18.81 -1.70 -24.86
C ASP A 462 19.28 -1.98 -23.42
N PRO A 463 18.62 -1.41 -22.38
CA PRO A 463 19.04 -1.61 -21.00
C PRO A 463 19.01 -3.08 -20.55
N ALA A 464 18.00 -3.86 -20.97
CA ALA A 464 17.86 -5.24 -20.54
C ALA A 464 18.92 -6.15 -21.20
N GLU A 465 19.10 -6.03 -22.52
CA GLU A 465 20.17 -6.78 -23.22
C GLU A 465 21.56 -6.40 -22.70
N LEU A 466 21.78 -5.11 -22.38
CA LEU A 466 23.03 -4.64 -21.79
C LEU A 466 23.25 -5.20 -20.38
N ALA A 467 22.23 -5.20 -19.52
CA ALA A 467 22.29 -5.75 -18.17
C ALA A 467 22.65 -7.24 -18.21
N ASP A 468 21.95 -8.04 -19.01
CA ASP A 468 22.19 -9.48 -19.16
C ASP A 468 23.60 -9.78 -19.71
N ALA A 469 24.04 -9.03 -20.73
CA ALA A 469 25.35 -9.20 -21.33
C ALA A 469 26.49 -8.80 -20.37
N VAL A 470 26.34 -7.70 -19.64
CA VAL A 470 27.33 -7.25 -18.65
C VAL A 470 27.34 -8.17 -17.42
N ALA A 471 26.19 -8.63 -16.93
CA ALA A 471 26.13 -9.59 -15.82
C ALA A 471 26.84 -10.90 -16.18
N SER A 472 26.53 -11.46 -17.35
CA SER A 472 27.17 -12.67 -17.89
C SER A 472 28.69 -12.52 -18.03
N ALA A 473 29.16 -11.37 -18.53
CA ALA A 473 30.58 -11.08 -18.66
C ALA A 473 31.27 -10.77 -17.31
N ALA A 474 30.54 -10.21 -16.34
CA ALA A 474 31.05 -9.85 -15.02
C ALA A 474 31.35 -11.08 -14.16
N VAL A 475 30.59 -12.16 -14.29
CA VAL A 475 30.85 -13.40 -13.54
C VAL A 475 31.92 -14.30 -14.18
N ALA A 476 32.42 -13.95 -15.36
CA ALA A 476 33.46 -14.72 -16.06
C ALA A 476 34.80 -14.71 -15.30
N SER A 477 35.35 -15.92 -15.07
CA SER A 477 36.59 -16.14 -14.32
C SER A 477 37.87 -15.80 -15.10
N ASP A 478 37.83 -15.91 -16.43
CA ASP A 478 38.96 -15.59 -17.31
C ASP A 478 38.82 -14.16 -17.86
N ALA A 479 39.87 -13.34 -17.68
CA ALA A 479 39.84 -11.93 -18.07
C ALA A 479 39.67 -11.69 -19.59
N GLU A 480 39.98 -12.69 -20.43
CA GLU A 480 39.72 -12.64 -21.88
C GLU A 480 38.24 -12.90 -22.23
N GLU A 481 37.44 -13.41 -21.28
CA GLU A 481 36.00 -13.71 -21.43
C GLU A 481 35.09 -12.61 -20.84
N ARG A 482 35.66 -11.62 -20.14
CA ARG A 482 34.94 -10.46 -19.55
C ARG A 482 34.56 -9.39 -20.59
N THR A 483 33.96 -9.82 -21.70
CA THR A 483 33.51 -8.95 -22.79
C THR A 483 32.02 -9.13 -23.06
N ALA A 484 31.24 -8.08 -22.80
CA ALA A 484 29.84 -7.98 -23.21
C ALA A 484 29.77 -7.41 -24.63
N ALA A 485 29.27 -8.19 -25.59
CA ALA A 485 29.02 -7.72 -26.96
C ALA A 485 27.54 -7.43 -27.13
N VAL A 486 27.19 -6.20 -27.48
CA VAL A 486 25.81 -5.71 -27.58
C VAL A 486 25.61 -4.94 -28.90
N GLU A 487 24.42 -5.06 -29.48
CA GLU A 487 24.02 -4.31 -30.67
C GLU A 487 23.26 -3.04 -30.27
N LEU A 488 23.04 -2.12 -31.22
CA LEU A 488 22.19 -0.95 -30.97
C LEU A 488 20.75 -1.27 -31.31
N ALA A 489 19.86 -0.97 -30.36
CA ALA A 489 18.43 -1.00 -30.53
C ALA A 489 17.91 0.39 -30.96
N GLN A 490 16.69 0.42 -31.50
CA GLN A 490 15.92 1.67 -31.52
C GLN A 490 15.38 1.92 -30.12
N THR A 491 15.54 3.14 -29.62
CA THR A 491 14.97 3.56 -28.34
C THR A 491 13.77 4.43 -28.63
N GLU A 492 12.60 4.04 -28.13
CA GLU A 492 11.38 4.83 -28.30
C GLU A 492 11.37 6.04 -27.34
N PRO A 493 10.71 7.15 -27.71
CA PRO A 493 10.46 8.28 -26.80
C PRO A 493 9.58 7.86 -25.62
N GLU A 494 9.73 8.53 -24.47
CA GLU A 494 8.86 8.34 -23.30
C GLU A 494 7.45 8.88 -23.57
N PHE A 495 7.34 9.87 -24.46
CA PHE A 495 6.08 10.42 -24.92
C PHE A 495 6.09 10.52 -26.45
N SER A 496 5.36 9.60 -27.10
CA SER A 496 5.36 9.45 -28.56
C SER A 496 4.46 10.46 -29.27
N THR A 497 4.59 10.53 -30.60
CA THR A 497 3.64 11.29 -31.44
C THR A 497 2.22 10.74 -31.30
N GLU A 498 2.05 9.42 -31.12
CA GLU A 498 0.73 8.80 -30.95
C GLU A 498 0.11 9.20 -29.61
N ASP A 499 0.90 9.29 -28.54
CA ASP A 499 0.43 9.80 -27.24
C ASP A 499 0.02 11.28 -27.33
N ALA A 500 0.80 12.10 -28.02
CA ALA A 500 0.48 13.51 -28.25
C ALA A 500 -0.80 13.70 -29.09
N GLU A 501 -1.03 12.84 -30.10
CA GLU A 501 -2.26 12.83 -30.88
C GLU A 501 -3.46 12.33 -30.05
N ALA A 502 -3.26 11.30 -29.21
CA ALA A 502 -4.28 10.73 -28.33
C ALA A 502 -4.77 11.70 -27.25
N LEU A 503 -3.95 12.68 -26.84
CA LEU A 503 -4.37 13.76 -25.95
C LEU A 503 -5.43 14.70 -26.57
N GLY A 504 -5.68 14.66 -27.88
CA GLY A 504 -6.86 15.33 -28.48
C GLY A 504 -6.90 16.86 -28.33
N VAL A 505 -5.77 17.53 -28.10
CA VAL A 505 -5.68 18.99 -27.92
C VAL A 505 -5.89 19.70 -29.27
N THR A 506 -7.15 19.90 -29.66
CA THR A 506 -7.53 20.25 -31.05
C THR A 506 -8.40 21.50 -31.18
N GLU A 507 -9.15 21.88 -30.15
CA GLU A 507 -10.06 23.04 -30.19
C GLU A 507 -10.09 23.82 -28.86
N VAL A 508 -10.72 25.00 -28.88
CA VAL A 508 -10.90 25.83 -27.67
C VAL A 508 -12.12 25.34 -26.89
N ILE A 509 -11.89 24.78 -25.69
CA ILE A 509 -12.94 24.33 -24.77
C ILE A 509 -13.39 25.43 -23.79
N GLY A 510 -12.61 26.51 -23.66
CA GLY A 510 -13.04 27.69 -22.92
C GLY A 510 -12.10 28.89 -23.05
N THR A 511 -12.61 30.10 -22.79
CA THR A 511 -11.80 31.33 -22.79
C THR A 511 -12.38 32.35 -21.84
N TYR A 512 -11.57 32.81 -20.87
CA TYR A 512 -11.95 33.89 -19.98
C TYR A 512 -11.06 35.11 -20.11
N ARG A 513 -11.63 36.29 -19.87
CA ARG A 513 -10.94 37.59 -20.01
C ARG A 513 -11.34 38.53 -18.89
N THR A 514 -10.38 39.01 -18.11
CA THR A 514 -10.63 40.03 -17.08
C THR A 514 -10.02 41.38 -17.47
N PRO A 515 -10.77 42.48 -17.45
CA PRO A 515 -10.26 43.79 -17.81
C PRO A 515 -9.34 44.35 -16.72
N TYR A 516 -8.34 45.13 -17.12
CA TYR A 516 -7.54 45.94 -16.21
C TYR A 516 -7.13 47.27 -16.87
N PRO A 517 -7.01 48.37 -16.12
CA PRO A 517 -6.38 49.59 -16.61
C PRO A 517 -4.86 49.38 -16.69
N SER A 518 -4.23 49.79 -17.80
CA SER A 518 -2.77 49.77 -17.91
C SER A 518 -2.13 50.58 -16.76
N ASP A 519 -1.38 49.86 -15.93
CA ASP A 519 -0.58 50.33 -14.80
C ASP A 519 0.77 49.62 -14.94
N PRO A 520 1.88 50.31 -15.27
CA PRO A 520 3.13 49.65 -15.66
C PRO A 520 3.60 48.58 -14.67
N VAL A 521 3.65 48.92 -13.38
CA VAL A 521 4.19 48.02 -12.33
C VAL A 521 3.29 46.80 -12.14
N ARG A 522 1.97 47.02 -12.12
CA ARG A 522 1.00 45.91 -12.01
C ARG A 522 0.99 45.04 -13.28
N THR A 523 1.21 45.64 -14.44
CA THR A 523 1.21 44.94 -15.73
C THR A 523 2.40 43.99 -15.84
N GLU A 524 3.58 44.36 -15.31
CA GLU A 524 4.74 43.47 -15.21
C GLU A 524 4.41 42.17 -14.45
N ASN A 525 3.76 42.27 -13.29
CA ASN A 525 3.30 41.09 -12.53
C ASN A 525 2.29 40.23 -13.29
N LEU A 526 1.38 40.84 -14.06
CA LEU A 526 0.42 40.09 -14.87
C LEU A 526 1.12 39.38 -16.03
N ILE A 527 2.06 40.05 -16.72
CA ILE A 527 2.85 39.45 -17.81
C ILE A 527 3.63 38.25 -17.27
N ALA A 528 4.41 38.45 -16.20
CA ALA A 528 5.17 37.38 -15.55
C ALA A 528 4.25 36.21 -15.18
N GLY A 529 3.17 36.47 -14.44
CA GLY A 529 2.23 35.43 -14.01
C GLY A 529 1.57 34.68 -15.16
N THR A 530 1.21 35.35 -16.26
CA THR A 530 0.71 34.65 -17.46
C THR A 530 1.79 33.85 -18.16
N SER A 531 3.04 34.33 -18.21
CA SER A 531 4.13 33.62 -18.90
C SER A 531 4.53 32.31 -18.22
N HIS A 532 4.37 32.22 -16.88
CA HIS A 532 4.66 31.00 -16.12
C HIS A 532 3.59 29.89 -16.29
N ILE A 533 2.36 30.25 -16.70
CA ILE A 533 1.25 29.28 -16.89
C ILE A 533 0.91 29.04 -18.38
N ASN A 534 1.62 29.70 -19.30
CA ASN A 534 1.35 29.62 -20.73
C ASN A 534 2.14 28.48 -21.37
N GLY A 535 1.44 27.55 -22.01
CA GLY A 535 2.01 26.32 -22.55
C GLY A 535 1.98 25.15 -21.57
N THR A 536 1.36 25.31 -20.40
CA THR A 536 1.17 24.18 -19.46
C THR A 536 0.16 23.20 -20.04
N LEU A 537 0.60 21.96 -20.27
CA LEU A 537 -0.24 20.84 -20.68
C LEU A 537 -0.60 20.03 -19.42
N LEU A 538 -1.89 19.81 -19.19
CA LEU A 538 -2.42 18.86 -18.22
C LEU A 538 -2.81 17.59 -18.97
N LYS A 539 -2.34 16.43 -18.53
CA LYS A 539 -2.83 15.12 -18.97
C LYS A 539 -4.19 14.82 -18.30
N PRO A 540 -4.95 13.80 -18.74
CA PRO A 540 -6.15 13.36 -18.03
C PRO A 540 -5.87 13.09 -16.56
N ASP A 541 -6.83 13.44 -15.70
CA ASP A 541 -6.82 13.26 -14.24
C ASP A 541 -5.70 14.01 -13.48
N GLU A 542 -4.89 14.83 -14.16
CA GLU A 542 -3.91 15.71 -13.51
C GLU A 542 -4.56 16.96 -12.90
N GLN A 543 -3.99 17.42 -11.78
CA GLN A 543 -4.37 18.68 -11.11
C GLN A 543 -3.37 19.79 -11.41
N PHE A 544 -3.86 21.00 -11.69
CA PHE A 544 -3.06 22.20 -11.85
C PHE A 544 -3.16 23.07 -10.60
N SER A 545 -2.04 23.26 -9.89
CA SER A 545 -1.88 24.31 -8.88
C SER A 545 -1.36 25.59 -9.52
N LEU A 546 -2.12 26.67 -9.40
CA LEU A 546 -1.66 27.98 -9.85
C LEU A 546 -0.49 28.49 -9.00
N LEU A 547 -0.54 28.34 -7.68
CA LEU A 547 0.49 28.83 -6.78
C LEU A 547 1.81 28.09 -6.99
N GLU A 548 1.78 26.79 -7.33
CA GLU A 548 2.95 26.05 -7.76
C GLU A 548 3.51 26.61 -9.07
N ALA A 549 2.68 26.74 -10.11
CA ALA A 549 3.12 27.28 -11.41
C ALA A 549 3.65 28.73 -11.33
N LEU A 550 3.15 29.55 -10.40
CA LEU A 550 3.63 30.93 -10.20
C LEU A 550 4.92 31.02 -9.34
N ARG A 551 5.31 29.97 -8.63
CA ARG A 551 6.44 30.00 -7.69
C ARG A 551 7.80 29.85 -8.40
N PRO A 552 8.89 30.36 -7.79
CA PRO A 552 8.91 31.25 -6.63
C PRO A 552 8.42 32.67 -6.96
N ILE A 553 7.55 33.26 -6.14
CA ILE A 553 7.08 34.64 -6.35
C ILE A 553 8.17 35.64 -5.89
N SER A 554 9.16 35.86 -6.76
CA SER A 554 10.36 36.67 -6.49
C SER A 554 10.72 37.62 -7.63
N THR A 555 11.54 38.64 -7.33
CA THR A 555 12.08 39.55 -8.35
C THR A 555 12.99 38.89 -9.37
N ALA A 556 13.60 37.75 -9.03
CA ALA A 556 14.39 36.96 -9.98
C ALA A 556 13.51 36.29 -11.06
N ASN A 557 12.22 36.05 -10.75
CA ASN A 557 11.26 35.37 -11.63
C ASN A 557 10.29 36.35 -12.32
N GLY A 558 10.68 37.62 -12.44
CA GLY A 558 9.95 38.66 -13.17
C GLY A 558 8.91 39.45 -12.37
N TYR A 559 8.71 39.15 -11.09
CA TYR A 559 7.71 39.83 -10.26
C TYR A 559 8.24 41.11 -9.61
N THR A 560 7.37 42.09 -9.42
CA THR A 560 7.66 43.39 -8.77
C THR A 560 6.72 43.64 -7.60
N VAL A 561 7.09 44.58 -6.72
CA VAL A 561 6.25 45.00 -5.59
C VAL A 561 5.08 45.82 -6.12
N SER A 562 3.86 45.39 -5.82
CA SER A 562 2.63 46.07 -6.22
C SER A 562 1.52 45.85 -5.18
N GLY A 563 0.42 46.58 -5.32
CA GLY A 563 -0.66 46.61 -4.34
C GLY A 563 -1.39 45.27 -4.18
N VAL A 564 -1.58 44.87 -2.93
CA VAL A 564 -2.36 43.71 -2.47
C VAL A 564 -3.43 44.12 -1.46
N VAL A 565 -4.31 43.18 -1.11
CA VAL A 565 -5.26 43.34 0.00
C VAL A 565 -5.02 42.22 1.01
N VAL A 566 -4.55 42.57 2.20
CA VAL A 566 -4.25 41.64 3.30
C VAL A 566 -5.18 41.96 4.46
N ASN A 567 -5.85 40.95 5.02
CA ASN A 567 -6.82 41.10 6.11
C ASN A 567 -7.91 42.18 5.88
N GLY A 568 -8.24 42.43 4.61
CA GLY A 568 -9.23 43.43 4.22
C GLY A 568 -8.74 44.88 4.18
N PHE A 569 -7.42 45.12 4.21
CA PHE A 569 -6.79 46.44 4.03
C PHE A 569 -5.81 46.44 2.85
N HIS A 570 -5.64 47.58 2.18
CA HIS A 570 -4.59 47.76 1.18
C HIS A 570 -3.18 47.72 1.80
N SER A 571 -2.26 47.02 1.13
CA SER A 571 -0.82 46.94 1.44
C SER A 571 -0.04 46.67 0.13
N ASP A 572 1.28 46.48 0.19
CA ASP A 572 2.13 46.16 -0.96
C ASP A 572 2.87 44.82 -0.76
N ALA A 573 2.99 44.02 -1.82
CA ALA A 573 3.76 42.77 -1.82
C ALA A 573 4.35 42.44 -3.21
N ILE A 574 5.37 41.58 -3.27
CA ILE A 574 5.90 41.05 -4.53
C ILE A 574 4.79 40.19 -5.18
N GLY A 575 4.58 40.32 -6.49
CA GLY A 575 3.49 39.63 -7.18
C GLY A 575 2.11 40.27 -6.96
N GLY A 576 2.05 41.50 -6.46
CA GLY A 576 0.79 42.23 -6.33
C GLY A 576 0.02 42.31 -7.65
N GLY A 577 -1.21 41.79 -7.64
CA GLY A 577 -2.07 41.68 -8.82
C GLY A 577 -2.33 40.25 -9.32
N LEU A 578 -1.56 39.24 -8.88
CA LEU A 578 -1.67 37.85 -9.36
C LEU A 578 -3.04 37.19 -9.12
N SER A 579 -3.84 37.64 -8.15
CA SER A 579 -5.24 37.22 -8.02
C SER A 579 -6.11 37.53 -9.25
N GLN A 580 -5.67 38.40 -10.17
CA GLN A 580 -6.32 38.57 -11.47
C GLN A 580 -5.96 37.44 -12.45
N VAL A 581 -4.71 36.97 -12.47
CA VAL A 581 -4.32 35.77 -13.22
C VAL A 581 -5.09 34.56 -12.66
N SER A 582 -5.14 34.42 -11.33
CA SER A 582 -5.93 33.39 -10.64
C SER A 582 -7.41 33.42 -11.03
N THR A 583 -8.10 34.56 -10.86
CA THR A 583 -9.52 34.68 -11.23
C THR A 583 -9.77 34.44 -12.73
N THR A 584 -8.83 34.81 -13.62
CA THR A 584 -9.00 34.56 -15.07
C THR A 584 -8.83 33.08 -15.40
N THR A 585 -7.81 32.44 -14.84
CA THR A 585 -7.51 31.01 -15.03
C THR A 585 -8.63 30.14 -14.46
N PHE A 586 -9.09 30.45 -13.24
CA PHE A 586 -10.24 29.80 -12.60
C PHE A 586 -11.48 29.82 -13.49
N ASN A 587 -11.90 31.00 -13.97
CA ASN A 587 -13.11 31.07 -14.79
C ASN A 587 -12.92 30.39 -16.15
N ALA A 588 -11.71 30.38 -16.72
CA ALA A 588 -11.44 29.64 -17.95
C ALA A 588 -11.58 28.12 -17.72
N ALA A 589 -11.02 27.57 -16.64
CA ALA A 589 -11.19 26.17 -16.25
C ALA A 589 -12.65 25.81 -15.93
N TYR A 590 -13.30 26.64 -15.10
CA TYR A 590 -14.67 26.46 -14.62
C TYR A 590 -15.71 26.52 -15.76
N GLU A 591 -15.51 27.40 -16.75
CA GLU A 591 -16.35 27.45 -17.96
C GLU A 591 -16.02 26.32 -18.96
N SER A 592 -14.85 25.66 -18.86
CA SER A 592 -14.44 24.50 -19.69
C SER A 592 -14.88 23.12 -19.14
N GLY A 593 -15.67 23.08 -18.06
CA GLY A 593 -16.15 21.83 -17.46
C GLY A 593 -15.19 21.14 -16.48
N LEU A 594 -13.99 21.69 -16.27
CA LEU A 594 -12.98 21.14 -15.36
C LEU A 594 -13.46 21.14 -13.90
N THR A 595 -13.01 20.18 -13.10
CA THR A 595 -13.39 20.07 -11.68
C THR A 595 -12.67 21.13 -10.84
N ASP A 596 -13.41 21.91 -10.06
CA ASP A 596 -12.88 22.87 -9.09
C ASP A 596 -12.47 22.13 -7.79
N ILE A 597 -11.17 22.01 -7.53
CA ILE A 597 -10.63 21.31 -6.35
C ILE A 597 -10.55 22.26 -5.16
N THR A 598 -10.07 23.50 -5.39
CA THR A 598 -10.16 24.57 -4.42
C THR A 598 -10.01 25.93 -5.08
N HIS A 599 -10.84 26.89 -4.66
CA HIS A 599 -10.64 28.31 -4.89
C HIS A 599 -11.14 29.10 -3.68
N GLN A 600 -10.62 30.32 -3.51
CA GLN A 600 -11.09 31.23 -2.47
C GLN A 600 -11.48 32.60 -3.05
N PRO A 601 -12.77 32.95 -3.08
CA PRO A 601 -13.21 34.28 -3.48
C PRO A 601 -12.70 35.40 -2.58
N HIS A 602 -12.53 36.59 -3.15
CA HIS A 602 -12.06 37.75 -2.40
C HIS A 602 -13.07 38.15 -1.31
N SER A 603 -12.59 38.61 -0.15
CA SER A 603 -13.46 39.08 0.95
C SER A 603 -14.26 40.34 0.61
N ARG A 604 -13.86 41.08 -0.44
CA ARG A 604 -14.55 42.24 -1.01
C ARG A 604 -14.71 42.04 -2.50
N TRP A 605 -15.89 42.36 -3.04
CA TRP A 605 -16.14 42.28 -4.49
C TRP A 605 -15.41 43.39 -5.25
N PHE A 606 -14.90 43.06 -6.44
CA PHE A 606 -14.33 44.01 -7.39
C PHE A 606 -15.07 43.96 -8.73
N SER A 607 -15.51 45.11 -9.25
CA SER A 607 -16.33 45.19 -10.47
C SER A 607 -15.66 44.76 -11.79
N ARG A 608 -14.42 44.28 -11.73
CA ARG A 608 -13.70 43.66 -12.87
C ARG A 608 -13.87 42.14 -12.93
N TYR A 609 -14.52 41.55 -11.93
CA TYR A 609 -14.71 40.12 -11.78
C TYR A 609 -16.20 39.74 -11.74
N PRO A 610 -16.56 38.54 -12.19
CA PRO A 610 -17.90 37.98 -12.01
C PRO A 610 -18.24 37.85 -10.52
N GLU A 611 -19.48 38.13 -10.15
CA GLU A 611 -19.96 37.93 -8.78
C GLU A 611 -19.99 36.43 -8.44
N GLY A 612 -19.45 36.08 -7.28
CA GLY A 612 -19.28 34.71 -6.76
C GLY A 612 -18.04 33.99 -7.27
N ARG A 613 -17.60 34.26 -8.50
CA ARG A 613 -16.57 33.47 -9.22
C ARG A 613 -15.19 34.13 -9.24
N GLU A 614 -14.69 34.54 -8.08
CA GLU A 614 -13.30 35.00 -7.95
C GLU A 614 -12.40 33.91 -7.37
N ALA A 615 -11.14 33.89 -7.80
CA ALA A 615 -10.08 33.15 -7.14
C ALA A 615 -8.98 34.10 -6.67
N THR A 616 -8.64 34.00 -5.39
CA THR A 616 -7.51 34.70 -4.75
C THR A 616 -6.31 33.77 -4.77
N VAL A 617 -5.10 34.30 -4.90
CA VAL A 617 -3.85 33.57 -4.65
C VAL A 617 -2.99 34.37 -3.68
N PHE A 618 -2.36 33.70 -2.72
CA PHE A 618 -1.46 34.31 -1.74
C PHE A 618 -0.45 33.27 -1.24
N ASP A 619 0.83 33.48 -1.54
CA ASP A 619 1.90 32.56 -1.14
C ASP A 619 2.17 32.64 0.38
N PRO A 620 2.18 31.52 1.15
CA PRO A 620 1.93 30.13 0.75
C PRO A 620 0.52 29.61 1.10
N SER A 621 -0.40 30.47 1.56
CA SER A 621 -1.61 30.05 2.28
C SER A 621 -2.91 29.96 1.46
N ILE A 622 -2.97 30.51 0.24
CA ILE A 622 -4.17 30.48 -0.61
C ILE A 622 -3.77 30.17 -2.04
N ASP A 623 -4.39 29.12 -2.60
CA ASP A 623 -4.17 28.63 -3.96
C ASP A 623 -5.50 28.56 -4.74
N MET A 624 -5.40 28.29 -6.04
CA MET A 624 -6.48 27.91 -6.93
C MET A 624 -6.06 26.65 -7.68
N VAL A 625 -6.80 25.56 -7.48
CA VAL A 625 -6.50 24.24 -8.03
C VAL A 625 -7.72 23.69 -8.77
N PHE A 626 -7.51 23.14 -9.96
CA PHE A 626 -8.52 22.42 -10.73
C PHE A 626 -7.96 21.12 -11.30
N GLU A 627 -8.82 20.17 -11.62
CA GLU A 627 -8.48 18.83 -12.14
C GLU A 627 -9.01 18.63 -13.57
N ASN A 628 -8.21 17.96 -14.40
CA ASN A 628 -8.55 17.63 -15.78
C ASN A 628 -9.39 16.34 -15.89
N ASN A 629 -10.67 16.44 -15.54
CA ASN A 629 -11.68 15.39 -15.68
C ASN A 629 -12.17 15.13 -17.13
N THR A 630 -11.50 15.68 -18.16
CA THR A 630 -11.99 15.61 -19.56
C THR A 630 -11.81 14.22 -20.19
N GLY A 631 -10.83 13.44 -19.73
CA GLY A 631 -10.36 12.22 -20.41
C GLY A 631 -9.41 12.50 -21.59
N TYR A 632 -9.12 13.77 -21.87
CA TYR A 632 -8.19 14.25 -22.90
C TYR A 632 -7.16 15.20 -22.28
N GLY A 633 -6.18 15.66 -23.06
CA GLY A 633 -5.24 16.70 -22.61
C GLY A 633 -5.89 18.09 -22.62
N VAL A 634 -5.43 18.96 -21.71
CA VAL A 634 -5.81 20.38 -21.68
C VAL A 634 -4.56 21.26 -21.70
N LEU A 635 -4.40 22.07 -22.75
CA LEU A 635 -3.29 23.01 -22.90
C LEU A 635 -3.74 24.43 -22.54
N ILE A 636 -3.08 25.02 -21.54
CA ILE A 636 -3.34 26.38 -21.07
C ILE A 636 -2.58 27.38 -21.95
N GLN A 637 -3.31 28.29 -22.59
CA GLN A 637 -2.75 29.49 -23.21
C GLN A 637 -3.10 30.70 -22.35
N ALA A 638 -2.10 31.47 -21.91
CA ALA A 638 -2.30 32.63 -21.05
C ALA A 638 -1.44 33.81 -21.49
N TYR A 639 -2.04 34.99 -21.60
CA TYR A 639 -1.31 36.18 -22.02
C TYR A 639 -2.00 37.47 -21.58
N VAL A 640 -1.25 38.56 -21.68
CA VAL A 640 -1.72 39.92 -21.40
C VAL A 640 -1.82 40.71 -22.70
N THR A 641 -2.94 41.41 -22.86
CA THR A 641 -3.15 42.46 -23.87
C THR A 641 -3.16 43.82 -23.18
N ASP A 642 -3.09 44.92 -23.93
CA ASP A 642 -3.11 46.31 -23.41
C ASP A 642 -4.21 46.66 -22.37
N SER A 643 -5.24 45.83 -22.24
CA SER A 643 -6.41 46.06 -21.38
C SER A 643 -7.03 44.81 -20.73
N HIS A 644 -6.56 43.60 -21.04
CA HIS A 644 -7.13 42.36 -20.51
C HIS A 644 -6.05 41.31 -20.23
N VAL A 645 -6.21 40.58 -19.13
CA VAL A 645 -5.62 39.24 -18.96
C VAL A 645 -6.54 38.26 -19.69
N VAL A 646 -5.96 37.37 -20.48
CA VAL A 646 -6.67 36.34 -21.26
C VAL A 646 -6.13 34.98 -20.88
N VAL A 647 -7.02 34.03 -20.61
CA VAL A 647 -6.69 32.61 -20.50
C VAL A 647 -7.64 31.83 -21.40
N THR A 648 -7.08 30.95 -22.23
CA THR A 648 -7.77 30.05 -23.16
C THR A 648 -7.38 28.62 -22.80
N MET A 649 -8.37 27.74 -22.68
CA MET A 649 -8.14 26.30 -22.52
C MET A 649 -8.34 25.62 -23.89
N TRP A 650 -7.35 24.86 -24.32
CA TRP A 650 -7.42 24.04 -25.54
C TRP A 650 -7.50 22.57 -25.16
N GLY A 651 -8.30 21.76 -25.87
CA GLY A 651 -8.56 20.36 -25.55
C GLY A 651 -9.47 19.70 -26.59
N THR A 652 -10.29 18.74 -26.15
CA THR A 652 -11.46 18.20 -26.86
C THR A 652 -12.72 18.64 -26.13
N ASP A 653 -13.74 19.18 -26.83
CA ASP A 653 -14.99 19.58 -26.17
C ASP A 653 -15.85 18.36 -25.81
N VAL A 654 -16.07 18.15 -24.51
CA VAL A 654 -16.78 17.01 -23.92
C VAL A 654 -17.84 17.41 -22.88
N PHE A 655 -18.07 18.71 -22.68
CA PHE A 655 -18.88 19.24 -21.57
C PHE A 655 -19.75 20.42 -21.98
N ASP A 656 -21.07 20.24 -21.90
CA ASP A 656 -22.02 21.35 -21.86
C ASP A 656 -22.06 21.92 -20.43
N VAL A 657 -21.61 23.17 -20.25
CA VAL A 657 -21.56 23.86 -18.94
C VAL A 657 -22.61 24.96 -18.85
N ASN A 658 -23.45 24.94 -17.82
CA ASN A 658 -24.42 25.99 -17.51
C ASN A 658 -24.13 26.59 -16.12
N ILE A 659 -23.97 27.91 -16.05
CA ILE A 659 -23.69 28.64 -14.80
C ILE A 659 -24.74 29.73 -14.59
N ASP A 660 -25.48 29.65 -13.48
CA ASP A 660 -26.39 30.70 -13.01
C ASP A 660 -25.78 31.44 -11.80
N VAL A 661 -26.02 32.75 -11.72
CA VAL A 661 -25.59 33.57 -10.58
C VAL A 661 -26.80 34.36 -10.07
N SER A 662 -27.11 34.18 -8.80
CA SER A 662 -28.26 34.82 -8.16
C SER A 662 -28.15 36.34 -8.18
N GLY A 663 -29.30 37.02 -8.12
CA GLY A 663 -29.32 38.42 -7.71
C GLY A 663 -28.75 38.60 -6.30
N ARG A 664 -28.08 39.73 -6.04
CA ARG A 664 -27.50 40.07 -4.73
C ARG A 664 -28.53 40.08 -3.60
N TYR A 665 -28.20 39.48 -2.47
CA TYR A 665 -29.01 39.46 -1.25
C TYR A 665 -28.17 39.75 0.02
N ASN A 666 -28.77 39.68 1.22
CA ASN A 666 -28.11 39.89 2.51
C ASN A 666 -27.19 41.13 2.61
N PHE A 667 -27.70 42.29 2.15
CA PHE A 667 -26.91 43.52 2.12
C PHE A 667 -26.46 44.01 3.51
N THR A 668 -25.16 44.29 3.64
CA THR A 668 -24.52 44.83 4.85
C THR A 668 -24.02 46.24 4.59
N GLN A 669 -24.33 47.19 5.48
CA GLN A 669 -23.93 48.60 5.32
C GLN A 669 -22.46 48.82 5.69
N PRO A 670 -21.72 49.68 4.96
CA PRO A 670 -20.35 50.04 5.33
C PRO A 670 -20.32 50.88 6.60
N GLN A 671 -19.33 50.60 7.44
CA GLN A 671 -19.03 51.30 8.69
C GLN A 671 -17.81 52.23 8.51
N THR A 672 -17.53 53.06 9.51
CA THR A 672 -16.23 53.74 9.63
C THR A 672 -15.39 52.95 10.61
N LEU A 673 -14.18 52.56 10.20
CA LEU A 673 -13.19 51.87 11.00
C LEU A 673 -11.98 52.78 11.22
N TYR A 674 -11.39 52.69 12.41
CA TYR A 674 -10.14 53.35 12.74
C TYR A 674 -9.03 52.30 12.76
N ASN A 675 -7.94 52.57 12.03
CA ASN A 675 -6.77 51.69 11.99
C ASN A 675 -5.54 52.45 12.49
N PRO A 676 -5.01 52.14 13.69
CA PRO A 676 -3.86 52.82 14.27
C PRO A 676 -2.50 52.35 13.69
N ASP A 677 -2.50 51.39 12.76
CA ASP A 677 -1.27 50.87 12.15
C ASP A 677 -0.47 51.99 11.43
N PRO A 678 0.86 52.12 11.64
CA PRO A 678 1.70 53.11 10.96
C PRO A 678 1.70 52.99 9.43
N GLN A 679 1.40 51.82 8.87
CA GLN A 679 1.26 51.54 7.44
C GLN A 679 -0.20 51.62 6.96
N CYS A 680 -1.12 52.16 7.77
CA CYS A 680 -2.52 52.31 7.37
C CYS A 680 -2.68 53.16 6.09
N HIS A 681 -3.44 52.63 5.14
CA HIS A 681 -3.95 53.36 3.98
C HIS A 681 -5.41 53.77 4.24
N ALA A 682 -5.70 55.07 4.14
CA ALA A 682 -7.05 55.58 4.37
C ALA A 682 -7.98 55.27 3.19
N GLU A 683 -9.18 54.74 3.46
CA GLU A 683 -10.14 54.34 2.45
C GLU A 683 -11.43 55.17 2.56
N PRO A 684 -12.01 55.68 1.45
CA PRO A 684 -13.26 56.43 1.50
C PRO A 684 -14.48 55.55 1.83
N GLY A 685 -14.40 54.25 1.55
CA GLY A 685 -15.50 53.29 1.70
C GLY A 685 -16.72 53.58 0.82
N GLY A 686 -17.86 52.99 1.18
CA GLY A 686 -19.18 53.35 0.68
C GLY A 686 -19.91 52.28 -0.14
N GLN A 687 -19.28 51.16 -0.48
CA GLN A 687 -19.97 50.02 -1.10
C GLN A 687 -20.56 49.09 -0.03
N GLN A 688 -21.80 48.64 -0.24
CA GLN A 688 -22.45 47.65 0.63
C GLN A 688 -21.86 46.26 0.37
N GLY A 689 -21.71 45.49 1.44
CA GLY A 689 -21.48 44.05 1.36
C GLY A 689 -22.77 43.35 0.95
N PHE A 690 -22.67 42.14 0.41
CA PHE A 690 -23.81 41.36 -0.09
C PHE A 690 -23.42 39.90 -0.26
N SER A 691 -24.41 39.01 -0.33
CA SER A 691 -24.23 37.61 -0.71
C SER A 691 -24.73 37.36 -2.13
N VAL A 692 -24.15 36.35 -2.78
CA VAL A 692 -24.60 35.75 -4.05
C VAL A 692 -24.48 34.23 -3.96
N THR A 693 -25.33 33.52 -4.68
CA THR A 693 -25.24 32.08 -4.93
C THR A 693 -24.81 31.86 -6.38
N VAL A 694 -23.80 31.03 -6.59
CA VAL A 694 -23.41 30.50 -7.90
C VAL A 694 -23.89 29.06 -7.96
N SER A 695 -24.53 28.69 -9.07
CA SER A 695 -24.89 27.30 -9.38
C SER A 695 -24.26 26.92 -10.71
N ARG A 696 -23.67 25.72 -10.79
CA ARG A 696 -23.09 25.15 -12.01
C ARG A 696 -23.64 23.75 -12.21
N THR A 697 -24.14 23.50 -13.41
CA THR A 697 -24.48 22.16 -13.88
C THR A 697 -23.56 21.85 -15.07
N VAL A 698 -22.85 20.73 -15.01
CA VAL A 698 -22.01 20.21 -16.10
C VAL A 698 -22.65 18.92 -16.61
N THR A 699 -22.82 18.83 -17.93
CA THR A 699 -23.34 17.63 -18.60
C THR A 699 -22.36 17.08 -19.63
N ARG A 700 -22.17 15.76 -19.65
CA ARG A 700 -21.43 15.00 -20.68
C ARG A 700 -22.42 14.06 -21.36
N ASP A 701 -22.47 14.07 -22.69
CA ASP A 701 -23.42 13.26 -23.49
C ASP A 701 -24.91 13.39 -23.08
N GLY A 702 -25.28 14.52 -22.45
CA GLY A 702 -26.61 14.77 -21.91
C GLY A 702 -26.90 14.17 -20.53
N GLU A 703 -25.94 13.49 -19.90
CA GLU A 703 -25.97 13.08 -18.50
C GLU A 703 -25.32 14.14 -17.61
N VAL A 704 -25.91 14.43 -16.45
CA VAL A 704 -25.39 15.40 -15.48
C VAL A 704 -24.26 14.75 -14.70
N VAL A 705 -23.04 15.29 -14.83
CA VAL A 705 -21.84 14.81 -14.12
C VAL A 705 -21.50 15.68 -12.90
N GLU A 706 -21.96 16.93 -12.88
CA GLU A 706 -21.83 17.87 -11.76
C GLU A 706 -23.12 18.72 -11.68
N ASP A 707 -23.67 18.95 -10.49
CA ASP A 707 -24.78 19.88 -10.25
C ASP A 707 -24.65 20.49 -8.85
N ASP A 708 -23.75 21.47 -8.76
CA ASP A 708 -23.30 22.06 -7.50
C ASP A 708 -23.70 23.53 -7.36
N SER A 709 -23.80 23.98 -6.11
CA SER A 709 -23.99 25.39 -5.82
C SER A 709 -23.33 25.82 -4.51
N TYR A 710 -22.72 27.00 -4.53
CA TYR A 710 -22.10 27.61 -3.36
C TYR A 710 -22.56 29.06 -3.20
N SER A 711 -22.46 29.59 -1.99
CA SER A 711 -22.82 30.98 -1.70
C SER A 711 -21.66 31.71 -1.05
N HIS A 712 -21.26 32.83 -1.65
CA HIS A 712 -20.22 33.71 -1.10
C HIS A 712 -20.83 34.98 -0.51
N THR A 713 -20.18 35.56 0.49
CA THR A 713 -20.60 36.82 1.14
C THR A 713 -19.45 37.81 1.17
N TYR A 714 -19.60 38.89 0.41
CA TYR A 714 -18.65 40.00 0.41
C TYR A 714 -18.88 40.93 1.58
N SER A 715 -17.78 41.31 2.23
CA SER A 715 -17.74 42.39 3.20
C SER A 715 -18.02 43.74 2.54
N PRO A 716 -18.64 44.69 3.25
CA PRO A 716 -18.75 46.06 2.76
C PRO A 716 -17.37 46.72 2.62
N TRP A 717 -17.29 47.67 1.69
CA TRP A 717 -16.15 48.57 1.62
C TRP A 717 -16.31 49.63 2.71
N ASN A 718 -15.78 49.33 3.90
CA ASN A 718 -15.77 50.25 5.03
C ASN A 718 -14.92 51.50 4.73
N ARG A 719 -15.26 52.62 5.38
CA ARG A 719 -14.41 53.81 5.38
C ARG A 719 -13.32 53.60 6.42
N VAL A 720 -12.05 53.63 6.02
CA VAL A 720 -10.90 53.49 6.92
C VAL A 720 -10.30 54.87 7.19
N ILE A 721 -10.19 55.23 8.47
CA ILE A 721 -9.47 56.42 8.94
C ILE A 721 -8.23 55.95 9.68
N CYS A 722 -7.05 56.44 9.28
CA CYS A 722 -5.81 56.08 9.94
C CYS A 722 -5.61 56.86 11.23
N GLY A 723 -5.13 56.17 12.27
CA GLY A 723 -5.05 56.66 13.64
C GLY A 723 -6.03 55.95 14.58
N GLU A 724 -5.94 56.29 15.86
CA GLU A 724 -6.82 55.76 16.91
C GLU A 724 -8.26 56.28 16.75
N GLU A 725 -9.23 55.51 17.25
CA GLU A 725 -10.62 55.96 17.36
C GLU A 725 -10.71 57.14 18.34
N PRO A 726 -11.38 58.26 17.97
CA PRO A 726 -11.55 59.38 18.88
C PRO A 726 -12.34 58.96 20.12
N THR A 727 -11.70 58.99 21.28
CA THR A 727 -12.39 58.81 22.57
C THR A 727 -13.50 59.85 22.69
N GLU A 728 -14.76 59.41 22.81
CA GLU A 728 -15.87 60.32 23.08
C GLU A 728 -15.66 61.01 24.44
N GLU A 729 -15.28 62.30 24.43
CA GLU A 729 -15.32 63.08 25.66
C GLU A 729 -16.79 63.26 26.09
N PRO A 730 -17.14 62.97 27.36
CA PRO A 730 -18.50 63.07 27.83
C PRO A 730 -18.96 64.53 27.75
N SER A 731 -20.12 64.76 27.13
CA SER A 731 -20.66 66.10 26.92
C SER A 731 -20.95 66.81 28.26
N GLU A 732 -20.05 67.72 28.67
CA GLU A 732 -20.32 68.65 29.77
C GLU A 732 -21.39 69.67 29.35
N ASP A 733 -22.64 69.42 29.75
CA ASP A 733 -23.63 70.49 29.89
C ASP A 733 -24.39 70.40 31.21
N SER A 734 -24.53 71.56 31.86
CA SER A 734 -25.46 71.89 32.94
C SER A 734 -25.28 71.26 34.33
N SER A 735 -24.32 71.77 35.11
CA SER A 735 -24.59 72.07 36.53
C SER A 735 -23.73 73.21 37.11
N GLU A 736 -24.27 74.44 37.16
CA GLU A 736 -24.08 75.38 38.27
C GLU A 736 -25.15 76.50 38.21
N ASP A 737 -25.77 76.79 39.37
CA ASP A 737 -26.82 77.81 39.64
C ASP A 737 -26.21 79.19 40.00
#